data_AF-A0A842B9F8-F1
#
_entry.id   AF-A0A842B9F8-F1
#
_cell.length_a   1.000
_cell.length_b   1.000
_cell.length_c   1.000
_cell.angle_alpha   90.00
_cell.angle_beta   90.00
_cell.angle_gamma   90.00
#
_symmetry.space_group_name_H-M   'P 1'
#
loop_
_entity.id
_entity.type
_entity.pdbx_description
1 polymer ?
#
loop_
_entity_poly.entity_id
_entity_poly.type
_entity_poly.pdbx_seq_one_letter_code
_entity_poly.pdbx_strand_id
1 'polypeptide(L)'
;LLDAKLAAEKAEKEAEAAAKKAVEELFKDNNPATGVIKDTTNQDTIDAAQKLVDKVTDPTIKAALQKDLDKAQALFNLQNSTNTPEFIAAKQAVEGLLTSLVSFGQQTDAYGAVKLDTTQAKIYAAQDKLDLVSDQVVEKAALTAQLAKAQDLLIARNNEQIGNRIVNGNFDNALAAWKPWIGSGSTAPTVVATEGAASNVVKIAPNSSIEQTFQGLKPNTNYILTFYGKVDDGTFLAAGVKNYGGAQQGIRVTSSDYSKGQIAFTTGANATSATFYLTRSGSTGTGNAFADFAIAKADNGEDLIPEVIEATNKVDNLFTNLTVIRAGEKTSTLYKNGALKLTTKQAEIDAAKAIVDAMNDSYESKADLLAMLKTAQDLWDIRGAADTGNLVKNGEFDSGIANWKTWIGATSTVPTTTQENGNNILRLQTSSSVEQTISGLQPNTTYTLEVYGKVDSNGYVSVGFKNYGGDQITARLNSTTEYAKASVTIRTGATNKAVTIFLLKGAGTGAGSIDDVQFKDSTPEGERPEVMAATEALAALFTAQTSVSTTHLTPVTKDNGAIKMTTTDADIATATEKVAAVPANLKVKATLEAELARATALFANLQASQTANLTKNSQFDSNLTNWKTWAAATAVTPVVITENGNKVVKLEGNSSVEQTITGLLPNTTYTVSMYGKVEAGARLSIGVKSFGGAQANAYVTATTDYAQGTLTFTTGATNTSAIIFLSQGNVSGIAYADLVVTK
;
A
#
# COMPACT_ATOMS: atom_id res chain seq x y z
N LEU A 1 -49.92 -38.27 75.24
CA LEU A 1 -48.77 -37.34 75.23
C LEU A 1 -47.44 -38.09 75.27
N LEU A 2 -47.24 -39.03 76.19
CA LEU A 2 -46.01 -39.84 76.25
C LEU A 2 -45.82 -40.76 75.03
N ASP A 3 -46.87 -41.47 74.60
CA ASP A 3 -46.78 -42.38 73.43
C ASP A 3 -46.51 -41.63 72.10
N ALA A 4 -47.09 -40.43 71.95
CA ALA A 4 -46.83 -39.57 70.80
C ALA A 4 -45.39 -39.01 70.80
N LYS A 5 -44.83 -38.73 71.98
CA LYS A 5 -43.44 -38.29 72.14
C LYS A 5 -42.46 -39.43 71.84
N LEU A 6 -42.74 -40.64 72.34
CA LEU A 6 -41.94 -41.85 72.05
C LEU A 6 -41.98 -42.23 70.56
N ALA A 7 -43.15 -42.09 69.91
CA ALA A 7 -43.28 -42.29 68.47
C ALA A 7 -42.49 -41.25 67.65
N ALA A 8 -42.49 -39.98 68.06
CA ALA A 8 -41.71 -38.92 67.42
C ALA A 8 -40.19 -39.11 67.61
N GLU A 9 -39.72 -39.47 68.81
CA GLU A 9 -38.30 -39.80 69.05
C GLU A 9 -37.84 -41.01 68.23
N LYS A 10 -38.69 -42.03 68.09
CA LYS A 10 -38.39 -43.19 67.26
C LYS A 10 -38.31 -42.82 65.77
N ALA A 11 -39.27 -42.03 65.28
CA ALA A 11 -39.30 -41.55 63.90
C ALA A 11 -38.08 -40.67 63.57
N GLU A 12 -37.66 -39.82 64.51
CA GLU A 12 -36.43 -39.00 64.35
C GLU A 12 -35.18 -39.88 64.25
N LYS A 13 -35.00 -40.86 65.15
CA LYS A 13 -33.86 -41.78 65.08
C LYS A 13 -33.83 -42.60 63.79
N GLU A 14 -35.00 -43.00 63.28
CA GLU A 14 -35.11 -43.68 61.99
C GLU A 14 -34.74 -42.75 60.82
N ALA A 15 -35.13 -41.47 60.87
CA ALA A 15 -34.76 -40.46 59.88
C ALA A 15 -33.24 -40.16 59.91
N GLU A 16 -32.65 -39.99 61.10
CA GLU A 16 -31.21 -39.81 61.30
C GLU A 16 -30.41 -40.98 60.73
N ALA A 17 -30.80 -42.22 61.05
CA ALA A 17 -30.13 -43.42 60.57
C ALA A 17 -30.21 -43.57 59.04
N ALA A 18 -31.38 -43.26 58.45
CA ALA A 18 -31.57 -43.29 57.01
C ALA A 18 -30.74 -42.21 56.30
N ALA A 19 -30.74 -40.98 56.80
CA ALA A 19 -29.96 -39.87 56.25
C ALA A 19 -28.46 -40.13 56.36
N LYS A 20 -27.99 -40.60 57.53
CA LYS A 20 -26.58 -40.96 57.75
C LYS A 20 -26.11 -42.03 56.77
N LYS A 21 -26.88 -43.12 56.64
CA LYS A 21 -26.55 -44.19 55.70
C LYS A 21 -26.48 -43.68 54.25
N ALA A 22 -27.45 -42.86 53.84
CA ALA A 22 -27.49 -42.32 52.49
C ALA A 22 -26.29 -41.42 52.18
N VAL A 23 -25.90 -40.54 53.12
CA VAL A 23 -24.71 -39.67 52.97
C VAL A 23 -23.42 -40.48 52.94
N GLU A 24 -23.25 -41.45 53.85
CA GLU A 24 -22.07 -42.31 53.90
C GLU A 24 -21.90 -43.11 52.60
N GLU A 25 -23.00 -43.64 52.04
CA GLU A 25 -22.99 -44.43 50.80
C GLU A 25 -22.60 -43.65 49.54
N LEU A 26 -22.55 -42.32 49.58
CA LEU A 26 -21.98 -41.49 48.50
C LEU A 26 -20.45 -41.60 48.42
N PHE A 27 -19.80 -42.01 49.51
CA PHE A 27 -18.34 -42.07 49.63
C PHE A 27 -17.78 -43.48 49.45
N LYS A 28 -16.54 -43.56 48.99
CA LYS A 28 -15.79 -44.83 48.91
C LYS A 28 -15.72 -45.47 50.30
N ASP A 29 -15.88 -46.79 50.34
CA ASP A 29 -15.94 -47.59 51.57
C ASP A 29 -17.02 -47.14 52.57
N ASN A 30 -18.04 -46.42 52.09
CA ASN A 30 -19.09 -45.80 52.89
C ASN A 30 -18.54 -44.87 54.00
N ASN A 31 -17.46 -44.13 53.71
CA ASN A 31 -16.78 -43.32 54.72
C ASN A 31 -16.45 -41.90 54.21
N PRO A 32 -17.16 -40.85 54.68
CA PRO A 32 -16.90 -39.45 54.33
C PRO A 32 -15.48 -38.96 54.62
N ALA A 33 -14.78 -39.59 55.57
CA ALA A 33 -13.40 -39.25 55.91
C ALA A 33 -12.41 -39.61 54.78
N THR A 34 -12.74 -40.56 53.91
CA THR A 34 -11.90 -40.91 52.75
C THR A 34 -11.71 -39.73 51.79
N GLY A 35 -12.69 -38.82 51.73
CA GLY A 35 -12.67 -37.69 50.80
C GLY A 35 -12.75 -38.11 49.32
N VAL A 36 -13.18 -39.34 49.04
CA VAL A 36 -13.35 -39.88 47.69
C VAL A 36 -14.79 -40.37 47.56
N ILE A 37 -15.50 -39.93 46.52
CA ILE A 37 -16.85 -40.45 46.21
C ILE A 37 -16.78 -41.71 45.35
N LYS A 38 -17.86 -42.49 45.30
CA LYS A 38 -17.92 -43.66 44.41
C LYS A 38 -18.12 -43.22 42.96
N ASP A 39 -17.64 -44.03 42.02
CA ASP A 39 -17.90 -43.83 40.59
C ASP A 39 -19.40 -43.90 40.24
N THR A 40 -20.20 -44.56 41.09
CA THR A 40 -21.67 -44.64 40.98
C THR A 40 -22.39 -43.45 41.58
N THR A 41 -21.70 -42.59 42.33
CA THR A 41 -22.29 -41.39 42.94
C THR A 41 -22.59 -40.38 41.84
N ASN A 42 -23.86 -40.01 41.73
CA ASN A 42 -24.38 -39.04 40.75
C ASN A 42 -25.33 -38.03 41.40
N GLN A 43 -25.75 -37.01 40.64
CA GLN A 43 -26.62 -35.95 41.18
C GLN A 43 -27.93 -36.51 41.76
N ASP A 44 -28.54 -37.52 41.12
CA ASP A 44 -29.76 -38.15 41.63
C ASP A 44 -29.57 -38.80 43.01
N THR A 45 -28.42 -39.46 43.22
CA THR A 45 -28.09 -40.06 44.53
C THR A 45 -27.80 -39.01 45.60
N ILE A 46 -27.19 -37.89 45.23
CA ILE A 46 -26.93 -36.77 46.15
C ILE A 46 -28.24 -36.06 46.52
N ASP A 47 -29.11 -35.80 45.54
CA ASP A 47 -30.43 -35.21 45.77
C ASP A 47 -31.34 -36.13 46.62
N ALA A 48 -31.23 -37.44 46.43
CA ALA A 48 -31.92 -38.42 47.26
C ALA A 48 -31.43 -38.39 48.72
N ALA A 49 -30.13 -38.23 48.95
CA ALA A 49 -29.56 -38.05 50.28
C ALA A 49 -29.98 -36.71 50.91
N GLN A 50 -30.01 -35.61 50.14
CA GLN A 50 -30.50 -34.30 50.60
C GLN A 50 -31.94 -34.39 51.12
N LYS A 51 -32.84 -35.05 50.39
CA LYS A 51 -34.23 -35.25 50.82
C LYS A 51 -34.37 -36.02 52.14
N LEU A 52 -33.40 -36.86 52.48
CA LEU A 52 -33.37 -37.58 53.76
C LEU A 52 -32.79 -36.69 54.87
N VAL A 53 -31.72 -35.95 54.60
CA VAL A 53 -31.15 -34.96 55.53
C VAL A 53 -32.16 -33.87 55.88
N ASP A 54 -32.98 -33.44 54.93
CA ASP A 54 -34.02 -32.42 55.16
C ASP A 54 -35.08 -32.85 56.19
N LYS A 55 -35.32 -34.16 56.34
CA LYS A 55 -36.28 -34.75 57.28
C LYS A 55 -35.74 -34.88 58.71
N VAL A 56 -34.44 -34.75 58.91
CA VAL A 56 -33.82 -34.73 60.25
C VAL A 56 -34.20 -33.42 60.94
N THR A 57 -34.68 -33.51 62.18
CA THR A 57 -35.09 -32.38 63.00
C THR A 57 -34.07 -32.00 64.07
N ASP A 58 -33.17 -32.90 64.48
CA ASP A 58 -32.03 -32.53 65.33
C ASP A 58 -31.06 -31.59 64.59
N PRO A 59 -30.87 -30.35 65.09
CA PRO A 59 -30.09 -29.34 64.37
C PRO A 59 -28.59 -29.67 64.32
N THR A 60 -28.06 -30.40 65.30
CA THR A 60 -26.63 -30.74 65.37
C THR A 60 -26.31 -31.85 64.38
N ILE A 61 -27.14 -32.90 64.36
CA ILE A 61 -26.97 -34.05 63.46
C ILE A 61 -27.22 -33.61 62.02
N LYS A 62 -28.28 -32.82 61.77
CA LYS A 62 -28.55 -32.28 60.44
C LYS A 62 -27.37 -31.46 59.91
N ALA A 63 -26.78 -30.59 60.73
CA ALA A 63 -25.63 -29.80 60.32
C ALA A 63 -24.39 -30.65 59.98
N ALA A 64 -24.13 -31.71 60.76
CA ALA A 64 -23.03 -32.63 60.49
C ALA A 64 -23.24 -33.42 59.18
N LEU A 65 -24.45 -33.95 58.96
CA LEU A 65 -24.80 -34.66 57.74
C LEU A 65 -24.80 -33.75 56.51
N GLN A 66 -25.29 -32.52 56.65
CA GLN A 66 -25.25 -31.52 55.57
C GLN A 66 -23.80 -31.21 55.19
N LYS A 67 -22.90 -31.08 56.16
CA LYS A 67 -21.47 -30.85 55.87
C LYS A 67 -20.85 -31.98 55.05
N ASP A 68 -21.15 -33.23 55.38
CA ASP A 68 -20.64 -34.38 54.62
C ASP A 68 -21.32 -34.49 53.25
N LEU A 69 -22.60 -34.17 53.13
CA LEU A 69 -23.31 -34.10 51.87
C LEU A 69 -22.78 -32.99 50.95
N ASP A 70 -22.52 -31.80 51.48
CA ASP A 70 -21.90 -30.68 50.78
C ASP A 70 -20.50 -31.06 50.28
N LYS A 71 -19.75 -31.83 51.08
CA LYS A 71 -18.45 -32.40 50.68
C LYS A 71 -18.61 -33.39 49.52
N ALA A 72 -19.61 -34.27 49.56
CA ALA A 72 -19.90 -35.20 48.45
C ALA A 72 -20.26 -34.44 47.17
N GLN A 73 -21.09 -33.40 47.27
CA GLN A 73 -21.44 -32.54 46.14
C GLN A 73 -20.20 -31.82 45.56
N ALA A 74 -19.33 -31.27 46.42
CA ALA A 74 -18.10 -30.62 45.97
C ALA A 74 -17.16 -31.59 45.24
N LEU A 75 -17.01 -32.83 45.75
CA LEU A 75 -16.20 -33.86 45.11
C LEU A 75 -16.83 -34.36 43.80
N PHE A 76 -18.15 -34.47 43.72
CA PHE A 76 -18.87 -34.81 42.49
C PHE A 76 -18.71 -33.75 41.42
N ASN A 77 -18.79 -32.47 41.81
CA ASN A 77 -18.52 -31.34 40.94
C ASN A 77 -17.07 -31.34 40.44
N LEU A 78 -16.12 -31.72 41.30
CA LEU A 78 -14.71 -31.84 40.92
C LEU A 78 -14.47 -33.01 39.95
N GLN A 79 -15.08 -34.18 40.20
CA GLN A 79 -14.98 -35.36 39.33
C GLN A 79 -15.59 -35.10 37.95
N ASN A 80 -16.62 -34.24 37.86
CA ASN A 80 -17.28 -33.87 36.60
C ASN A 80 -16.88 -32.48 36.09
N SER A 81 -15.82 -31.89 36.61
CA SER A 81 -15.44 -30.48 36.36
C SER A 81 -15.25 -30.14 34.88
N THR A 82 -14.79 -31.09 34.07
CA THR A 82 -14.61 -30.90 32.61
C THR A 82 -15.88 -31.10 31.77
N ASN A 83 -16.97 -31.60 32.38
CA ASN A 83 -18.25 -31.86 31.71
C ASN A 83 -19.31 -30.79 32.00
N THR A 84 -18.95 -29.77 32.79
CA THR A 84 -19.85 -28.65 33.09
C THR A 84 -20.12 -27.82 31.82
N PRO A 85 -21.35 -27.27 31.63
CA PRO A 85 -21.65 -26.39 30.51
C PRO A 85 -20.69 -25.19 30.41
N GLU A 86 -20.29 -24.64 31.54
CA GLU A 86 -19.38 -23.50 31.64
C GLU A 86 -17.98 -23.88 31.14
N PHE A 87 -17.41 -25.00 31.60
CA PHE A 87 -16.10 -25.45 31.14
C PHE A 87 -16.11 -25.81 29.65
N ILE A 88 -17.14 -26.52 29.16
CA ILE A 88 -17.28 -26.86 27.74
C ILE A 88 -17.36 -25.58 26.90
N ALA A 89 -18.16 -24.60 27.32
CA ALA A 89 -18.30 -23.33 26.62
C ALA A 89 -16.99 -22.52 26.61
N ALA A 90 -16.27 -22.48 27.74
CA ALA A 90 -14.96 -21.83 27.84
C ALA A 90 -13.92 -22.52 26.95
N LYS A 91 -13.83 -23.86 27.02
CA LYS A 91 -12.91 -24.67 26.20
C LYS A 91 -13.16 -24.45 24.71
N GLN A 92 -14.41 -24.59 24.26
CA GLN A 92 -14.78 -24.36 22.86
C GLN A 92 -14.49 -22.93 22.40
N ALA A 93 -14.72 -21.94 23.27
CA ALA A 93 -14.41 -20.55 22.96
C ALA A 93 -12.90 -20.32 22.81
N VAL A 94 -12.07 -20.82 23.73
CA VAL A 94 -10.61 -20.66 23.70
C VAL A 94 -9.98 -21.43 22.53
N GLU A 95 -10.30 -22.71 22.36
CA GLU A 95 -9.81 -23.52 21.23
C GLU A 95 -10.29 -22.96 19.88
N GLY A 96 -11.49 -22.37 19.86
CA GLY A 96 -12.08 -21.72 18.69
C GLY A 96 -11.28 -20.52 18.17
N LEU A 97 -10.38 -19.92 18.96
CA LEU A 97 -9.52 -18.79 18.57
C LEU A 97 -8.27 -19.23 17.80
N LEU A 98 -7.88 -20.50 17.95
CA LEU A 98 -6.57 -20.99 17.53
C LEU A 98 -6.71 -21.93 16.33
N THR A 99 -5.64 -22.02 15.56
CA THR A 99 -5.49 -22.95 14.44
C THR A 99 -4.08 -23.52 14.42
N SER A 100 -3.90 -24.53 13.59
CA SER A 100 -2.63 -25.19 13.42
C SER A 100 -1.59 -24.30 12.73
N LEU A 101 -0.35 -24.39 13.23
CA LEU A 101 0.86 -23.86 12.61
C LEU A 101 1.62 -25.02 11.96
N VAL A 102 1.94 -24.89 10.67
CA VAL A 102 2.75 -25.85 9.90
C VAL A 102 4.09 -25.20 9.58
N SER A 103 5.16 -25.66 10.21
CA SER A 103 6.51 -25.10 10.09
C SER A 103 7.41 -25.92 9.19
N PHE A 104 8.61 -25.39 8.92
CA PHE A 104 9.66 -26.08 8.18
C PHE A 104 9.92 -27.50 8.72
N GLY A 105 10.22 -28.44 7.83
CA GLY A 105 10.32 -29.86 8.18
C GLY A 105 8.97 -30.56 8.41
N GLN A 106 7.85 -29.91 8.06
CA GLN A 106 6.48 -30.43 8.26
C GLN A 106 6.10 -30.62 9.73
N GLN A 107 6.64 -29.78 10.62
CA GLN A 107 6.27 -29.80 12.03
C GLN A 107 4.92 -29.11 12.22
N THR A 108 4.02 -29.72 13.00
CA THR A 108 2.66 -29.20 13.23
C THR A 108 2.43 -28.92 14.71
N ASP A 109 1.95 -27.71 15.04
CA ASP A 109 1.40 -27.35 16.36
C ASP A 109 -0.09 -27.04 16.17
N ALA A 110 -0.99 -27.84 16.75
CA ALA A 110 -2.44 -27.71 16.59
C ALA A 110 -3.00 -26.35 17.06
N TYR A 111 -2.28 -25.67 17.95
CA TYR A 111 -2.67 -24.38 18.54
C TYR A 111 -1.55 -23.33 18.39
N GLY A 112 -0.75 -23.45 17.34
CA GLY A 112 0.43 -22.61 17.12
C GLY A 112 0.14 -21.24 16.48
N ALA A 113 -1.08 -21.00 16.01
CA ALA A 113 -1.47 -19.74 15.38
C ALA A 113 -2.90 -19.34 15.77
N VAL A 114 -3.25 -18.05 15.64
CA VAL A 114 -4.65 -17.60 15.73
C VAL A 114 -5.37 -17.78 14.39
N LYS A 115 -6.68 -18.05 14.42
CA LYS A 115 -7.50 -18.08 13.19
C LYS A 115 -7.56 -16.71 12.51
N LEU A 116 -7.77 -16.69 11.20
CA LEU A 116 -7.90 -15.46 10.40
C LEU A 116 -8.99 -14.51 10.93
N ASP A 117 -10.11 -15.04 11.41
CA ASP A 117 -11.23 -14.28 11.97
C ASP A 117 -11.15 -14.03 13.48
N THR A 118 -10.03 -14.37 14.12
CA THR A 118 -9.83 -14.04 15.53
C THR A 118 -9.70 -12.53 15.69
N THR A 119 -10.52 -11.96 16.56
CA THR A 119 -10.53 -10.53 16.90
C THR A 119 -10.42 -10.37 18.41
N GLN A 120 -10.05 -9.16 18.85
CA GLN A 120 -10.00 -8.85 20.28
C GLN A 120 -11.35 -9.07 20.98
N ALA A 121 -12.46 -8.80 20.29
CA ALA A 121 -13.80 -9.06 20.80
C ALA A 121 -14.05 -10.57 21.06
N LYS A 122 -13.51 -11.46 20.22
CA LYS A 122 -13.60 -12.90 20.45
C LYS A 122 -12.71 -13.35 21.62
N ILE A 123 -11.55 -12.71 21.83
CA ILE A 123 -10.73 -12.95 23.03
C ILE A 123 -11.52 -12.58 24.29
N TYR A 124 -12.12 -11.39 24.34
CA TYR A 124 -12.92 -10.96 25.50
C TYR A 124 -14.12 -11.87 25.75
N ALA A 125 -14.84 -12.27 24.70
CA ALA A 125 -15.94 -13.22 24.84
C ALA A 125 -15.50 -14.62 25.32
N ALA A 126 -14.25 -15.02 25.06
CA ALA A 126 -13.67 -16.25 25.61
C ALA A 126 -13.24 -16.06 27.08
N GLN A 127 -12.70 -14.90 27.45
CA GLN A 127 -12.38 -14.53 28.84
C GLN A 127 -13.64 -14.54 29.70
N ASP A 128 -14.73 -13.89 29.25
CA ASP A 128 -16.01 -13.84 29.98
C ASP A 128 -16.53 -15.24 30.29
N LYS A 129 -16.38 -16.19 29.36
CA LYS A 129 -16.78 -17.59 29.57
C LYS A 129 -15.83 -18.34 30.51
N LEU A 130 -14.54 -18.05 30.44
CA LEU A 130 -13.53 -18.65 31.32
C LEU A 130 -13.68 -18.19 32.78
N ASP A 131 -14.10 -16.94 32.99
CA ASP A 131 -14.37 -16.38 34.32
C ASP A 131 -15.55 -17.04 35.03
N LEU A 132 -16.48 -17.64 34.28
CA LEU A 132 -17.59 -18.45 34.80
C LEU A 132 -17.16 -19.86 35.26
N VAL A 133 -15.96 -20.32 34.91
CA VAL A 133 -15.43 -21.62 35.34
C VAL A 133 -14.92 -21.49 36.78
N SER A 134 -15.35 -22.39 37.67
CA SER A 134 -14.88 -22.43 39.07
C SER A 134 -13.36 -22.55 39.17
N ASP A 135 -12.74 -21.83 40.11
CA ASP A 135 -11.30 -21.90 40.39
C ASP A 135 -10.85 -23.28 40.91
N GLN A 136 -11.79 -24.14 41.33
CA GLN A 136 -11.50 -25.51 41.74
C GLN A 136 -11.24 -26.46 40.54
N VAL A 137 -11.54 -26.05 39.31
CA VAL A 137 -11.28 -26.85 38.10
C VAL A 137 -9.80 -26.72 37.72
N VAL A 138 -9.05 -27.82 37.83
CA VAL A 138 -7.59 -27.83 37.61
C VAL A 138 -7.22 -27.44 36.17
N GLU A 139 -8.06 -27.84 35.20
CA GLU A 139 -7.90 -27.58 33.78
C GLU A 139 -8.12 -26.10 33.41
N LYS A 140 -8.75 -25.29 34.29
CA LYS A 140 -8.93 -23.84 34.08
C LYS A 140 -7.59 -23.13 33.88
N ALA A 141 -6.55 -23.57 34.59
CA ALA A 141 -5.19 -23.01 34.46
C ALA A 141 -4.62 -23.20 33.04
N ALA A 142 -4.87 -24.37 32.44
CA ALA A 142 -4.42 -24.66 31.08
C ALA A 142 -5.18 -23.80 30.04
N LEU A 143 -6.49 -23.64 30.19
CA LEU A 143 -7.29 -22.76 29.34
C LEU A 143 -6.87 -21.29 29.48
N THR A 144 -6.51 -20.85 30.69
CA THR A 144 -6.00 -19.49 30.94
C THR A 144 -4.68 -19.25 30.19
N ALA A 145 -3.73 -20.18 30.27
CA ALA A 145 -2.47 -20.09 29.54
C ALA A 145 -2.68 -20.11 28.01
N GLN A 146 -3.64 -20.90 27.53
CA GLN A 146 -3.96 -20.97 26.10
C GLN A 146 -4.64 -19.69 25.59
N LEU A 147 -5.51 -19.06 26.40
CA LEU A 147 -6.12 -17.77 26.08
C LEU A 147 -5.08 -16.65 26.04
N ALA A 148 -4.12 -16.64 26.98
CA ALA A 148 -2.98 -15.72 26.94
C ALA A 148 -2.13 -15.92 25.67
N LYS A 149 -1.81 -17.18 25.31
CA LYS A 149 -1.13 -17.49 24.05
C LYS A 149 -1.91 -16.96 22.84
N ALA A 150 -3.24 -17.09 22.83
CA ALA A 150 -4.08 -16.56 21.76
C ALA A 150 -4.04 -15.02 21.67
N GLN A 151 -3.99 -14.32 22.81
CA GLN A 151 -3.81 -12.87 22.85
C GLN A 151 -2.47 -12.46 22.26
N ASP A 152 -1.37 -13.12 22.66
CA ASP A 152 -0.03 -12.81 22.16
C ASP A 152 0.09 -13.07 20.65
N LEU A 153 -0.47 -14.19 20.18
CA LEU A 153 -0.51 -14.52 18.75
C LEU A 153 -1.40 -13.56 17.95
N LEU A 154 -2.47 -13.03 18.53
CA LEU A 154 -3.31 -12.01 17.90
C LEU A 154 -2.55 -10.69 17.73
N ILE A 155 -1.81 -10.28 18.75
CA ILE A 155 -0.93 -9.10 18.70
C ILE A 155 0.14 -9.30 17.62
N ALA A 156 0.83 -10.45 17.64
CA ALA A 156 1.85 -10.79 16.65
C ALA A 156 1.29 -10.73 15.21
N ARG A 157 0.14 -11.35 14.96
CA ARG A 157 -0.52 -11.31 13.64
C ARG A 157 -0.85 -9.90 13.16
N ASN A 158 -1.23 -9.00 14.06
CA ASN A 158 -1.51 -7.61 13.68
C ASN A 158 -0.22 -6.86 13.31
N ASN A 159 0.90 -7.17 13.98
CA ASN A 159 2.22 -6.58 13.70
C ASN A 159 2.91 -7.20 12.46
N GLU A 160 2.43 -8.35 11.98
CA GLU A 160 3.05 -9.08 10.86
C GLU A 160 3.01 -8.32 9.52
N GLN A 161 2.20 -7.26 9.37
CA GLN A 161 2.19 -6.50 8.12
C GLN A 161 3.38 -5.54 7.96
N ILE A 162 3.98 -5.10 9.07
CA ILE A 162 5.06 -4.10 9.05
C ILE A 162 6.36 -4.74 8.59
N GLY A 163 6.99 -4.18 7.56
CA GLY A 163 8.19 -4.75 6.94
C GLY A 163 7.92 -5.97 6.04
N ASN A 164 6.64 -6.27 5.76
CA ASN A 164 6.27 -7.33 4.83
C ASN A 164 6.81 -7.06 3.42
N ARG A 165 7.54 -8.03 2.86
CA ARG A 165 8.11 -7.97 1.51
C ARG A 165 7.19 -8.56 0.44
N ILE A 166 6.16 -9.31 0.81
CA ILE A 166 5.13 -9.83 -0.10
C ILE A 166 4.14 -8.72 -0.45
N VAL A 167 3.97 -8.46 -1.74
CA VAL A 167 3.04 -7.45 -2.26
C VAL A 167 1.67 -8.08 -2.46
N ASN A 168 0.60 -7.41 -2.03
CA ASN A 168 -0.77 -7.92 -2.20
C ASN A 168 -0.94 -9.36 -1.66
N GLY A 169 -0.31 -9.66 -0.51
CA GLY A 169 -0.38 -10.98 0.12
C GLY A 169 -1.72 -11.32 0.76
N ASN A 170 -2.57 -10.31 0.96
CA ASN A 170 -3.97 -10.40 1.37
C ASN A 170 -4.95 -10.55 0.19
N PHE A 171 -4.45 -10.56 -1.05
CA PHE A 171 -5.24 -10.74 -2.28
C PHE A 171 -6.41 -9.74 -2.47
N ASP A 172 -6.36 -8.59 -1.80
CA ASP A 172 -7.41 -7.56 -1.89
C ASP A 172 -7.43 -6.84 -3.25
N ASN A 173 -6.36 -6.97 -4.05
CA ASN A 173 -6.29 -6.51 -5.43
C ASN A 173 -6.18 -7.67 -6.43
N ALA A 174 -7.07 -8.66 -6.29
CA ALA A 174 -7.06 -9.88 -7.09
C ALA A 174 -5.64 -10.51 -7.12
N LEU A 175 -5.14 -10.88 -8.29
CA LEU A 175 -3.80 -11.44 -8.47
C LEU A 175 -2.74 -10.37 -8.82
N ALA A 176 -2.94 -9.09 -8.48
CA ALA A 176 -1.92 -8.07 -8.72
C ALA A 176 -0.59 -8.45 -8.07
N ALA A 177 0.52 -8.33 -8.82
CA ALA A 177 1.87 -8.79 -8.44
C ALA A 177 2.02 -10.31 -8.22
N TRP A 178 1.00 -11.12 -8.52
CA TRP A 178 1.07 -12.58 -8.49
C TRP A 178 0.91 -13.14 -9.91
N LYS A 179 1.81 -14.04 -10.28
CA LYS A 179 1.81 -14.72 -11.57
C LYS A 179 1.11 -16.07 -11.43
N PRO A 180 -0.05 -16.29 -12.07
CA PRO A 180 -0.67 -17.60 -12.14
C PRO A 180 0.02 -18.50 -13.16
N TRP A 181 0.01 -19.80 -12.91
CA TRP A 181 0.38 -20.85 -13.84
C TRP A 181 -0.71 -21.91 -13.89
N ILE A 182 -0.99 -22.39 -15.10
CA ILE A 182 -2.10 -23.28 -15.41
C ILE A 182 -1.54 -24.53 -16.09
N GLY A 183 -1.70 -25.67 -15.45
CA GLY A 183 -1.37 -26.95 -16.06
C GLY A 183 -2.43 -27.37 -17.09
N SER A 184 -2.03 -28.25 -18.00
CA SER A 184 -2.93 -28.78 -19.03
C SER A 184 -4.23 -29.31 -18.42
N GLY A 185 -5.37 -28.87 -18.96
CA GLY A 185 -6.71 -29.28 -18.52
C GLY A 185 -7.22 -28.64 -17.22
N SER A 186 -6.49 -27.67 -16.64
CA SER A 186 -6.90 -26.98 -15.41
C SER A 186 -7.49 -25.59 -15.66
N THR A 187 -7.97 -24.95 -14.59
CA THR A 187 -8.45 -23.59 -14.56
C THR A 187 -7.44 -22.66 -13.89
N ALA A 188 -7.43 -21.40 -14.33
CA ALA A 188 -6.59 -20.37 -13.76
C ALA A 188 -6.91 -20.18 -12.27
N PRO A 189 -5.90 -19.98 -11.40
CA PRO A 189 -6.12 -19.45 -10.08
C PRO A 189 -6.93 -18.15 -10.16
N THR A 190 -7.85 -17.97 -9.22
CA THR A 190 -8.72 -16.79 -9.13
C THR A 190 -8.82 -16.33 -7.70
N VAL A 191 -9.09 -15.04 -7.49
CA VAL A 191 -9.48 -14.57 -6.16
C VAL A 191 -10.99 -14.66 -6.06
N VAL A 192 -11.46 -15.27 -4.97
CA VAL A 192 -12.88 -15.44 -4.69
C VAL A 192 -13.21 -14.78 -3.36
N ALA A 193 -14.35 -14.10 -3.30
CA ALA A 193 -14.96 -13.74 -2.02
C ALA A 193 -15.56 -15.03 -1.44
N THR A 194 -15.01 -15.53 -0.35
CA THR A 194 -15.63 -16.66 0.38
C THR A 194 -16.62 -16.15 1.42
N GLU A 195 -17.66 -16.92 1.68
CA GLU A 195 -18.38 -16.84 2.95
C GLU A 195 -17.44 -17.36 4.06
N GLY A 196 -17.08 -16.52 5.03
CA GLY A 196 -16.22 -16.90 6.15
C GLY A 196 -15.21 -15.83 6.59
N ALA A 197 -14.16 -16.28 7.26
CA ALA A 197 -13.15 -15.48 7.98
C ALA A 197 -12.27 -14.55 7.13
N ALA A 198 -12.23 -14.75 5.81
CA ALA A 198 -11.34 -14.06 4.88
C ALA A 198 -12.15 -13.38 3.77
N SER A 199 -11.90 -12.10 3.51
CA SER A 199 -12.65 -11.27 2.57
C SER A 199 -12.33 -11.60 1.12
N ASN A 200 -11.06 -11.83 0.79
CA ASN A 200 -10.56 -12.18 -0.53
C ASN A 200 -9.52 -13.28 -0.37
N VAL A 201 -9.76 -14.44 -0.99
CA VAL A 201 -8.83 -15.57 -0.90
C VAL A 201 -8.47 -16.04 -2.29
N VAL A 202 -7.21 -16.43 -2.49
CA VAL A 202 -6.84 -17.06 -3.74
C VAL A 202 -7.33 -18.50 -3.73
N LYS A 203 -8.11 -18.88 -4.75
CA LYS A 203 -8.53 -20.24 -5.06
C LYS A 203 -7.62 -20.81 -6.13
N ILE A 204 -7.00 -21.95 -5.83
CA ILE A 204 -6.05 -22.65 -6.70
C ILE A 204 -6.63 -24.02 -7.04
N ALA A 205 -6.96 -24.23 -8.31
CA ALA A 205 -7.48 -25.49 -8.83
C ALA A 205 -6.41 -26.59 -8.91
N PRO A 206 -6.79 -27.88 -8.94
CA PRO A 206 -5.85 -28.97 -9.20
C PRO A 206 -5.03 -28.75 -10.47
N ASN A 207 -3.72 -29.02 -10.42
CA ASN A 207 -2.78 -28.78 -11.52
C ASN A 207 -2.53 -27.30 -11.85
N SER A 208 -2.70 -26.39 -10.88
CA SER A 208 -2.41 -24.97 -11.02
C SER A 208 -1.55 -24.44 -9.87
N SER A 209 -0.91 -23.29 -10.08
CA SER A 209 -0.11 -22.61 -9.07
C SER A 209 -0.12 -21.09 -9.23
N ILE A 210 0.30 -20.38 -8.19
CA ILE A 210 0.62 -18.95 -8.25
C ILE A 210 2.01 -18.72 -7.66
N GLU A 211 2.71 -17.70 -8.15
CA GLU A 211 4.00 -17.29 -7.59
C GLU A 211 4.18 -15.77 -7.62
N GLN A 212 4.94 -15.25 -6.65
CA GLN A 212 5.37 -13.86 -6.64
C GLN A 212 6.88 -13.81 -6.41
N THR A 213 7.58 -13.03 -7.23
CA THR A 213 8.96 -12.63 -6.94
C THR A 213 8.93 -11.32 -6.17
N PHE A 214 9.46 -11.34 -4.95
CA PHE A 214 9.55 -10.19 -4.07
C PHE A 214 11.00 -9.74 -3.94
N GLN A 215 11.18 -8.42 -3.80
CA GLN A 215 12.47 -7.74 -3.89
C GLN A 215 12.84 -7.11 -2.54
N GLY A 216 14.05 -6.57 -2.45
CA GLY A 216 14.51 -5.83 -1.27
C GLY A 216 14.95 -6.73 -0.12
N LEU A 217 15.42 -7.94 -0.42
CA LEU A 217 16.05 -8.81 0.57
C LEU A 217 17.52 -8.45 0.75
N LYS A 218 18.04 -8.66 1.96
CA LYS A 218 19.46 -8.50 2.27
C LYS A 218 20.17 -9.84 2.06
N PRO A 219 21.41 -9.87 1.54
CA PRO A 219 22.20 -11.09 1.46
C PRO A 219 22.51 -11.71 2.83
N ASN A 220 22.69 -13.04 2.89
CA ASN A 220 23.04 -13.80 4.11
C ASN A 220 22.12 -13.52 5.32
N THR A 221 20.85 -13.23 5.08
CA THR A 221 19.89 -12.81 6.09
C THR A 221 18.77 -13.84 6.18
N ASN A 222 18.38 -14.20 7.41
CA ASN A 222 17.26 -15.09 7.65
C ASN A 222 15.95 -14.34 7.42
N TYR A 223 15.00 -15.02 6.79
CA TYR A 223 13.64 -14.54 6.57
C TYR A 223 12.65 -15.62 6.99
N ILE A 224 11.54 -15.19 7.58
CA ILE A 224 10.35 -16.02 7.81
C ILE A 224 9.29 -15.60 6.80
N LEU A 225 8.77 -16.58 6.07
CA LEU A 225 7.59 -16.44 5.23
C LEU A 225 6.41 -17.12 5.91
N THR A 226 5.30 -16.40 6.07
CA THR A 226 4.03 -16.94 6.60
C THR A 226 2.90 -16.77 5.61
N PHE A 227 1.91 -17.65 5.66
CA PHE A 227 0.65 -17.54 4.93
C PHE A 227 -0.42 -18.34 5.67
N TYR A 228 -1.70 -18.12 5.37
CA TYR A 228 -2.79 -19.00 5.78
C TYR A 228 -3.27 -19.81 4.59
N GLY A 229 -3.51 -21.10 4.77
CA GLY A 229 -4.01 -21.95 3.68
C GLY A 229 -4.87 -23.12 4.15
N LYS A 230 -5.70 -23.64 3.23
CA LYS A 230 -6.53 -24.84 3.43
C LYS A 230 -6.69 -25.61 2.12
N VAL A 231 -7.17 -26.85 2.20
CA VAL A 231 -7.49 -27.70 1.05
C VAL A 231 -8.78 -28.50 1.29
N ASP A 232 -9.67 -28.55 0.29
CA ASP A 232 -11.04 -29.08 0.48
C ASP A 232 -11.14 -30.61 0.47
N ASP A 233 -10.16 -31.34 -0.06
CA ASP A 233 -10.24 -32.79 -0.31
C ASP A 233 -9.28 -33.62 0.55
N GLY A 234 -8.74 -33.06 1.63
CA GLY A 234 -7.82 -33.76 2.54
C GLY A 234 -6.46 -34.09 1.92
N THR A 235 -6.11 -33.49 0.78
CA THR A 235 -4.80 -33.67 0.13
C THR A 235 -3.79 -32.67 0.69
N PHE A 236 -3.20 -31.81 -0.15
CA PHE A 236 -2.39 -30.70 0.34
C PHE A 236 -2.34 -29.52 -0.63
N LEU A 237 -2.23 -28.34 -0.04
CA LEU A 237 -1.64 -27.15 -0.65
C LEU A 237 -0.12 -27.18 -0.40
N ALA A 238 0.69 -27.18 -1.46
CA ALA A 238 2.14 -27.03 -1.34
C ALA A 238 2.50 -25.54 -1.38
N ALA A 239 3.31 -25.11 -0.42
CA ALA A 239 3.85 -23.76 -0.38
C ALA A 239 5.37 -23.83 -0.33
N GLY A 240 6.06 -22.92 -1.02
CA GLY A 240 7.52 -22.93 -0.98
C GLY A 240 8.17 -21.65 -1.45
N VAL A 241 9.47 -21.56 -1.18
CA VAL A 241 10.31 -20.43 -1.55
C VAL A 241 11.52 -20.94 -2.36
N LYS A 242 11.81 -20.26 -3.47
CA LYS A 242 12.90 -20.57 -4.41
C LYS A 242 13.60 -19.30 -4.86
N ASN A 243 14.67 -19.43 -5.64
CA ASN A 243 15.42 -18.33 -6.26
C ASN A 243 16.03 -17.32 -5.27
N TYR A 244 16.29 -17.73 -4.03
CA TYR A 244 16.86 -16.87 -2.98
C TYR A 244 18.37 -17.09 -2.77
N GLY A 245 19.04 -17.77 -3.71
CA GLY A 245 20.46 -18.13 -3.61
C GLY A 245 20.76 -19.39 -2.77
N GLY A 246 19.74 -20.03 -2.21
CA GLY A 246 19.82 -21.34 -1.53
C GLY A 246 18.95 -22.42 -2.17
N ALA A 247 18.88 -23.60 -1.54
CA ALA A 247 18.06 -24.71 -1.99
C ALA A 247 16.56 -24.44 -1.77
N GLN A 248 15.69 -24.81 -2.71
CA GLN A 248 14.25 -24.60 -2.55
C GLN A 248 13.71 -25.24 -1.26
N GLN A 249 12.92 -24.48 -0.49
CA GLN A 249 12.26 -24.96 0.74
C GLN A 249 10.75 -24.95 0.55
N GLY A 250 10.04 -25.79 1.30
CA GLY A 250 8.59 -25.79 1.27
C GLY A 250 7.93 -26.66 2.33
N ILE A 251 6.63 -26.44 2.48
CA ILE A 251 5.74 -27.15 3.42
C ILE A 251 4.46 -27.60 2.70
N ARG A 252 3.66 -28.44 3.36
CA ARG A 252 2.37 -28.93 2.85
C ARG A 252 1.29 -28.68 3.90
N VAL A 253 0.24 -27.97 3.51
CA VAL A 253 -0.94 -27.76 4.37
C VAL A 253 -2.03 -28.74 3.94
N THR A 254 -2.46 -29.60 4.85
CA THR A 254 -3.42 -30.70 4.60
C THR A 254 -4.80 -30.44 5.22
N SER A 255 -4.97 -29.34 5.96
CA SER A 255 -6.16 -29.04 6.73
C SER A 255 -7.32 -28.58 5.85
N SER A 256 -8.55 -28.98 6.23
CA SER A 256 -9.80 -28.45 5.65
C SER A 256 -10.17 -27.06 6.17
N ASP A 257 -9.60 -26.68 7.32
CA ASP A 257 -9.65 -25.32 7.88
C ASP A 257 -8.36 -24.56 7.62
N TYR A 258 -8.40 -23.22 7.65
CA TYR A 258 -7.20 -22.39 7.47
C TYR A 258 -6.16 -22.63 8.55
N SER A 259 -5.00 -23.17 8.17
CA SER A 259 -3.79 -23.30 8.98
C SER A 259 -2.78 -22.23 8.59
N LYS A 260 -1.97 -21.76 9.55
CA LYS A 260 -0.83 -20.89 9.25
C LYS A 260 0.35 -21.75 8.80
N GLY A 261 0.87 -21.51 7.61
CA GLY A 261 2.13 -22.06 7.13
C GLY A 261 3.28 -21.11 7.44
N GLN A 262 4.44 -21.65 7.84
CA GLN A 262 5.66 -20.90 8.14
C GLN A 262 6.88 -21.57 7.49
N ILE A 263 7.64 -20.81 6.71
CA ILE A 263 8.82 -21.26 5.98
C ILE A 263 9.98 -20.31 6.31
N ALA A 264 11.00 -20.81 7.00
CA ALA A 264 12.24 -20.09 7.21
C ALA A 264 13.20 -20.32 6.03
N PHE A 265 13.89 -19.27 5.59
CA PHE A 265 14.95 -19.37 4.57
C PHE A 265 16.04 -18.31 4.80
N THR A 266 17.27 -18.63 4.40
CA THR A 266 18.41 -17.70 4.47
C THR A 266 18.85 -17.31 3.07
N THR A 267 18.87 -16.02 2.75
CA THR A 267 19.32 -15.54 1.44
C THR A 267 20.79 -15.88 1.20
N GLY A 268 21.14 -16.21 -0.04
CA GLY A 268 22.53 -16.39 -0.46
C GLY A 268 23.31 -15.08 -0.51
N ALA A 269 24.64 -15.17 -0.66
CA ALA A 269 25.58 -14.04 -0.55
C ALA A 269 25.34 -12.87 -1.52
N ASN A 270 24.58 -13.07 -2.60
CA ASN A 270 24.23 -12.02 -3.58
C ASN A 270 22.71 -11.90 -3.79
N ALA A 271 21.89 -12.62 -3.03
CA ALA A 271 20.45 -12.67 -3.28
C ALA A 271 19.75 -11.46 -2.65
N THR A 272 19.11 -10.66 -3.49
CA THR A 272 18.29 -9.51 -3.07
C THR A 272 16.79 -9.71 -3.31
N SER A 273 16.41 -10.93 -3.70
CA SER A 273 15.05 -11.31 -4.07
C SER A 273 14.79 -12.78 -3.77
N ALA A 274 13.53 -13.16 -3.66
CA ALA A 274 13.10 -14.55 -3.61
C ALA A 274 11.75 -14.73 -4.33
N THR A 275 11.41 -15.97 -4.67
CA THR A 275 10.11 -16.31 -5.26
C THR A 275 9.34 -17.19 -4.31
N PHE A 276 8.20 -16.70 -3.82
CA PHE A 276 7.22 -17.48 -3.08
C PHE A 276 6.21 -18.10 -4.04
N TYR A 277 5.86 -19.37 -3.85
CA TYR A 277 4.89 -20.06 -4.68
C TYR A 277 3.90 -20.89 -3.85
N LEU A 278 2.69 -21.01 -4.37
CA LEU A 278 1.61 -21.84 -3.85
C LEU A 278 1.12 -22.74 -4.99
N THR A 279 1.10 -24.05 -4.77
CA THR A 279 0.82 -25.04 -5.81
C THR A 279 -0.18 -26.07 -5.32
N ARG A 280 -1.19 -26.34 -6.16
CA ARG A 280 -2.09 -27.50 -6.00
C ARG A 280 -1.75 -28.52 -7.09
N SER A 281 -1.16 -29.66 -6.69
CA SER A 281 -0.83 -30.74 -7.64
C SER A 281 -2.07 -31.37 -8.27
N GLY A 282 -2.03 -31.66 -9.57
CA GLY A 282 -3.14 -32.36 -10.26
C GLY A 282 -3.22 -33.87 -9.98
N SER A 283 -2.15 -34.47 -9.44
CA SER A 283 -2.04 -35.93 -9.29
C SER A 283 -2.60 -36.50 -7.99
N THR A 284 -3.07 -35.65 -7.06
CA THR A 284 -3.37 -36.07 -5.69
C THR A 284 -4.83 -35.91 -5.27
N GLY A 285 -5.70 -35.26 -6.06
CA GLY A 285 -7.14 -35.12 -5.76
C GLY A 285 -7.84 -34.05 -6.63
N THR A 286 -9.15 -33.85 -6.43
CA THR A 286 -10.01 -32.95 -7.23
C THR A 286 -10.40 -31.65 -6.51
N GLY A 287 -10.12 -31.53 -5.22
CA GLY A 287 -10.46 -30.37 -4.38
C GLY A 287 -9.54 -29.17 -4.62
N ASN A 288 -10.09 -27.98 -4.41
CA ASN A 288 -9.34 -26.73 -4.53
C ASN A 288 -8.50 -26.47 -3.27
N ALA A 289 -7.42 -25.74 -3.43
CA ALA A 289 -6.71 -25.11 -2.32
C ALA A 289 -7.07 -23.63 -2.22
N PHE A 290 -6.99 -23.09 -1.01
CA PHE A 290 -7.18 -21.67 -0.75
C PHE A 290 -6.04 -21.13 0.09
N ALA A 291 -5.68 -19.88 -0.14
CA ALA A 291 -4.71 -19.18 0.67
C ALA A 291 -5.04 -17.69 0.85
N ASP A 292 -4.53 -17.12 1.94
CA ASP A 292 -4.63 -15.71 2.27
C ASP A 292 -3.43 -15.27 3.15
N PHE A 293 -3.26 -13.97 3.33
CA PHE A 293 -2.40 -13.32 4.30
C PHE A 293 -0.93 -13.77 4.23
N ALA A 294 -0.37 -13.76 3.01
CA ALA A 294 1.03 -14.07 2.74
C ALA A 294 1.96 -12.90 3.11
N ILE A 295 2.98 -13.20 3.91
CA ILE A 295 3.89 -12.24 4.52
C ILE A 295 5.32 -12.80 4.47
N ALA A 296 6.32 -11.96 4.20
CA ALA A 296 7.73 -12.32 4.34
C ALA A 296 8.49 -11.21 5.06
N LYS A 297 9.20 -11.55 6.14
CA LYS A 297 9.98 -10.61 6.96
C LYS A 297 11.35 -11.15 7.31
N ALA A 298 12.30 -10.25 7.58
CA ALA A 298 13.58 -10.65 8.15
C ALA A 298 13.35 -11.28 9.54
N ASP A 299 13.99 -12.41 9.80
CA ASP A 299 13.96 -13.10 11.09
C ASP A 299 15.17 -12.70 11.92
N ASN A 300 15.15 -11.44 12.36
CA ASN A 300 16.18 -10.83 13.19
C ASN A 300 15.75 -10.72 14.66
N GLY A 301 14.53 -11.18 15.00
CA GLY A 301 13.98 -11.13 16.36
C GLY A 301 13.48 -9.75 16.80
N GLU A 302 13.49 -8.73 15.94
CA GLU A 302 13.05 -7.37 16.30
C GLU A 302 11.56 -7.29 16.68
N ASP A 303 10.72 -8.11 16.05
CA ASP A 303 9.28 -8.17 16.29
C ASP A 303 8.90 -8.55 17.75
N LEU A 304 9.87 -9.05 18.54
CA LEU A 304 9.71 -9.39 19.96
C LEU A 304 10.28 -8.33 20.91
N ILE A 305 10.95 -7.31 20.40
CA ILE A 305 11.57 -6.27 21.22
C ILE A 305 10.46 -5.30 21.70
N PRO A 306 10.27 -5.10 23.01
CA PRO A 306 9.19 -4.25 23.53
C PRO A 306 9.16 -2.83 22.95
N GLU A 307 10.35 -2.23 22.73
CA GLU A 307 10.51 -0.92 22.11
C GLU A 307 10.02 -0.90 20.64
N VAL A 308 10.35 -1.93 19.85
CA VAL A 308 9.89 -2.08 18.47
C VAL A 308 8.38 -2.30 18.43
N ILE A 309 7.84 -3.10 19.36
CA ILE A 309 6.40 -3.34 19.52
C ILE A 309 5.66 -2.04 19.86
N GLU A 310 6.18 -1.25 20.80
CA GLU A 310 5.60 0.05 21.16
C GLU A 310 5.58 1.01 19.98
N ALA A 311 6.71 1.16 19.29
CA ALA A 311 6.84 2.03 18.13
C ALA A 311 5.91 1.61 17.00
N THR A 312 5.85 0.32 16.71
CA THR A 312 4.94 -0.31 15.74
C THR A 312 3.48 0.02 16.08
N ASN A 313 3.05 -0.28 17.31
CA ASN A 313 1.68 -0.01 17.75
C ASN A 313 1.34 1.48 17.67
N LYS A 314 2.29 2.37 17.97
CA LYS A 314 2.07 3.82 17.89
C LYS A 314 1.90 4.32 16.47
N VAL A 315 2.73 3.84 15.54
CA VAL A 315 2.62 4.18 14.12
C VAL A 315 1.33 3.62 13.52
N ASP A 316 1.01 2.36 13.76
CA ASP A 316 -0.22 1.72 13.25
C ASP A 316 -1.49 2.43 13.74
N ASN A 317 -1.49 2.89 14.99
CA ASN A 317 -2.62 3.62 15.57
C ASN A 317 -2.92 4.97 14.90
N LEU A 318 -2.04 5.48 14.05
CA LEU A 318 -2.31 6.69 13.25
C LEU A 318 -3.27 6.41 12.09
N PHE A 319 -3.37 5.16 11.65
CA PHE A 319 -4.04 4.79 10.41
C PHE A 319 -5.36 4.06 10.64
N THR A 320 -6.20 4.09 9.62
CA THR A 320 -7.44 3.35 9.47
C THR A 320 -7.50 2.74 8.07
N ASN A 321 -8.48 1.88 7.84
CA ASN A 321 -8.71 1.27 6.55
C ASN A 321 -9.23 2.29 5.54
N LEU A 322 -8.81 2.12 4.29
CA LEU A 322 -9.23 2.91 3.13
C LEU A 322 -9.85 1.98 2.09
N THR A 323 -11.11 2.19 1.75
CA THR A 323 -11.75 1.54 0.59
C THR A 323 -11.68 2.46 -0.62
N VAL A 324 -11.16 1.99 -1.76
CA VAL A 324 -11.00 2.80 -2.98
C VAL A 324 -11.70 2.16 -4.17
N ILE A 325 -12.35 2.96 -5.00
CA ILE A 325 -12.67 2.63 -6.41
C ILE A 325 -12.06 3.70 -7.30
N ARG A 326 -11.22 3.29 -8.26
CA ARG A 326 -10.60 4.20 -9.24
C ARG A 326 -11.47 4.39 -10.47
N ALA A 327 -11.16 5.40 -11.27
CA ALA A 327 -11.87 5.67 -12.51
C ALA A 327 -11.78 4.46 -13.47
N GLY A 328 -12.94 3.98 -13.93
CA GLY A 328 -13.04 2.83 -14.84
C GLY A 328 -13.06 1.45 -14.16
N GLU A 329 -12.90 1.39 -12.83
CA GLU A 329 -13.00 0.14 -12.07
C GLU A 329 -14.46 -0.15 -11.67
N LYS A 330 -14.81 -1.44 -11.59
CA LYS A 330 -16.13 -1.91 -11.16
C LYS A 330 -16.15 -2.51 -9.75
N THR A 331 -14.98 -2.68 -9.14
CA THR A 331 -14.78 -3.35 -7.85
C THR A 331 -13.96 -2.48 -6.92
N SER A 332 -14.31 -2.43 -5.63
CA SER A 332 -13.55 -1.70 -4.61
C SER A 332 -12.37 -2.50 -4.07
N THR A 333 -11.23 -1.84 -3.88
CA THR A 333 -10.05 -2.36 -3.19
C THR A 333 -10.03 -1.86 -1.75
N LEU A 334 -9.75 -2.74 -0.79
CA LEU A 334 -9.53 -2.38 0.61
C LEU A 334 -8.02 -2.28 0.88
N TYR A 335 -7.57 -1.14 1.38
CA TYR A 335 -6.21 -0.90 1.84
C TYR A 335 -6.24 -0.81 3.37
N LYS A 336 -5.68 -1.81 4.04
CA LYS A 336 -5.46 -1.74 5.49
C LYS A 336 -4.43 -0.65 5.79
N ASN A 337 -4.69 0.16 6.81
CA ASN A 337 -3.89 1.32 7.17
C ASN A 337 -3.67 2.31 6.00
N GLY A 338 -4.58 2.33 5.02
CA GLY A 338 -4.45 3.14 3.80
C GLY A 338 -4.85 4.61 3.96
N ALA A 339 -5.39 5.01 5.11
CA ALA A 339 -5.74 6.40 5.43
C ALA A 339 -5.39 6.74 6.88
N LEU A 340 -5.21 8.02 7.20
CA LEU A 340 -5.15 8.46 8.58
C LEU A 340 -6.53 8.34 9.25
N LYS A 341 -6.56 7.97 10.55
CA LYS A 341 -7.78 8.09 11.35
C LYS A 341 -8.26 9.55 11.34
N LEU A 342 -9.58 9.74 11.40
CA LEU A 342 -10.16 11.09 11.46
C LEU A 342 -9.65 11.86 12.69
N THR A 343 -9.41 11.15 13.79
CA THR A 343 -8.91 11.70 15.06
C THR A 343 -7.41 11.97 15.10
N THR A 344 -6.62 11.41 14.17
CA THR A 344 -5.16 11.64 14.12
C THR A 344 -4.89 13.10 13.80
N LYS A 345 -4.10 13.78 14.63
CA LYS A 345 -3.60 15.15 14.42
C LYS A 345 -2.08 15.15 14.28
N GLN A 346 -1.51 16.32 13.96
CA GLN A 346 -0.06 16.51 13.87
C GLN A 346 0.67 16.05 15.15
N ALA A 347 0.09 16.33 16.33
CA ALA A 347 0.71 15.98 17.61
C ALA A 347 0.87 14.46 17.80
N GLU A 348 -0.08 13.65 17.32
CA GLU A 348 0.00 12.19 17.38
C GLU A 348 1.06 11.65 16.41
N ILE A 349 1.19 12.26 15.22
CA ILE A 349 2.25 11.93 14.25
C ILE A 349 3.62 12.27 14.83
N ASP A 350 3.77 13.46 15.41
CA ASP A 350 5.01 13.92 16.05
C ASP A 350 5.38 13.02 17.24
N ALA A 351 4.40 12.62 18.06
CA ALA A 351 4.63 11.72 19.18
C ALA A 351 5.07 10.32 18.73
N ALA A 352 4.43 9.76 17.69
CA ALA A 352 4.86 8.49 17.11
C ALA A 352 6.26 8.60 16.48
N LYS A 353 6.55 9.73 15.81
CA LYS A 353 7.87 10.01 15.26
C LYS A 353 8.95 10.10 16.32
N ALA A 354 8.69 10.75 17.46
CA ALA A 354 9.64 10.83 18.55
C ALA A 354 10.01 9.44 19.11
N ILE A 355 9.02 8.54 19.22
CA ILE A 355 9.25 7.15 19.66
C ILE A 355 10.10 6.39 18.64
N VAL A 356 9.79 6.51 17.35
CA VAL A 356 10.57 5.84 16.28
C VAL A 356 11.98 6.42 16.17
N ASP A 357 12.15 7.73 16.29
CA ASP A 357 13.48 8.38 16.24
C ASP A 357 14.36 7.92 17.41
N ALA A 358 13.77 7.62 18.58
CA ALA A 358 14.48 7.10 19.75
C ALA A 358 14.92 5.63 19.63
N MET A 359 14.34 4.87 18.69
CA MET A 359 14.72 3.47 18.43
C MET A 359 16.20 3.33 18.07
N ASN A 360 16.80 2.19 18.42
CA ASN A 360 18.17 1.89 18.00
C ASN A 360 18.30 1.91 16.46
N ASP A 361 19.30 2.63 15.93
CA ASP A 361 19.57 2.74 14.50
C ASP A 361 19.94 1.38 13.85
N SER A 362 20.34 0.38 14.65
CA SER A 362 20.57 -0.97 14.15
C SER A 362 19.29 -1.71 13.78
N TYR A 363 18.11 -1.25 14.24
CA TYR A 363 16.85 -1.92 13.97
C TYR A 363 16.41 -1.70 12.52
N GLU A 364 16.22 -2.77 11.77
CA GLU A 364 15.70 -2.71 10.41
C GLU A 364 14.28 -2.11 10.38
N SER A 365 13.48 -2.41 11.40
CA SER A 365 12.12 -1.90 11.56
C SER A 365 12.05 -0.38 11.64
N LYS A 366 13.11 0.31 12.11
CA LYS A 366 13.14 1.78 12.25
C LYS A 366 12.96 2.47 10.89
N ALA A 367 13.66 2.00 9.86
CA ALA A 367 13.58 2.60 8.52
C ALA A 367 12.18 2.44 7.92
N ASP A 368 11.56 1.27 8.08
CA ASP A 368 10.21 0.97 7.60
C ASP A 368 9.16 1.83 8.36
N LEU A 369 9.31 1.99 9.68
CA LEU A 369 8.48 2.85 10.51
C LEU A 369 8.61 4.34 10.15
N LEU A 370 9.83 4.81 9.85
CA LEU A 370 10.05 6.19 9.37
C LEU A 370 9.41 6.44 7.99
N ALA A 371 9.43 5.47 7.09
CA ALA A 371 8.75 5.57 5.80
C ALA A 371 7.21 5.63 5.96
N MET A 372 6.65 4.85 6.88
CA MET A 372 5.23 4.94 7.24
C MET A 372 4.89 6.28 7.89
N LEU A 373 5.72 6.79 8.80
CA LEU A 373 5.53 8.12 9.38
C LEU A 373 5.62 9.24 8.33
N LYS A 374 6.50 9.10 7.33
CA LYS A 374 6.54 10.02 6.20
C LYS A 374 5.22 9.99 5.42
N THR A 375 4.67 8.80 5.20
CA THR A 375 3.34 8.62 4.58
C THR A 375 2.24 9.24 5.43
N ALA A 376 2.27 9.07 6.76
CA ALA A 376 1.35 9.72 7.68
C ALA A 376 1.42 11.25 7.55
N GLN A 377 2.64 11.82 7.53
CA GLN A 377 2.83 13.25 7.36
C GLN A 377 2.30 13.75 6.01
N ASP A 378 2.60 13.05 4.92
CA ASP A 378 2.08 13.42 3.58
C ASP A 378 0.54 13.41 3.56
N LEU A 379 -0.08 12.39 4.16
CA LEU A 379 -1.54 12.30 4.27
C LEU A 379 -2.13 13.41 5.16
N TRP A 380 -1.43 13.83 6.20
CA TRP A 380 -1.83 14.94 7.06
C TRP A 380 -1.74 16.28 6.33
N ASP A 381 -0.65 16.53 5.62
CA ASP A 381 -0.48 17.74 4.81
C ASP A 381 -1.55 17.83 3.71
N ILE A 382 -1.88 16.69 3.09
CA ILE A 382 -3.00 16.59 2.13
C ILE A 382 -4.33 16.92 2.80
N ARG A 383 -4.58 16.44 4.03
CA ARG A 383 -5.80 16.75 4.79
C ARG A 383 -5.89 18.24 5.12
N GLY A 384 -4.80 18.86 5.58
CA GLY A 384 -4.76 20.29 5.93
C GLY A 384 -4.95 21.23 4.74
N ALA A 385 -4.57 20.82 3.52
CA ALA A 385 -4.83 21.58 2.30
C ALA A 385 -6.26 21.43 1.76
N ALA A 386 -7.04 20.46 2.26
CA ALA A 386 -8.24 19.93 1.60
C ALA A 386 -9.51 20.78 1.71
N ASP A 387 -9.56 21.78 2.60
CA ASP A 387 -10.73 22.68 2.68
C ASP A 387 -10.79 23.64 1.49
N THR A 388 -9.66 23.91 0.84
CA THR A 388 -9.58 24.73 -0.37
C THR A 388 -9.98 23.92 -1.60
N GLY A 389 -11.19 24.15 -2.13
CA GLY A 389 -11.65 23.52 -3.37
C GLY A 389 -12.57 22.31 -3.19
N ASN A 390 -13.06 22.05 -1.96
CA ASN A 390 -14.16 21.13 -1.77
C ASN A 390 -15.42 21.65 -2.48
N LEU A 391 -15.95 20.87 -3.41
CA LEU A 391 -17.14 21.20 -4.18
C LEU A 391 -18.43 20.80 -3.45
N VAL A 392 -18.33 19.98 -2.40
CA VAL A 392 -19.46 19.61 -1.54
C VAL A 392 -19.82 20.77 -0.63
N LYS A 393 -21.11 21.07 -0.53
CA LYS A 393 -21.65 22.02 0.43
C LYS A 393 -22.08 21.30 1.69
N ASN A 394 -21.71 21.82 2.86
CA ASN A 394 -22.07 21.25 4.16
C ASN A 394 -21.67 19.76 4.25
N GLY A 395 -20.42 19.46 3.90
CA GLY A 395 -19.86 18.09 3.93
C GLY A 395 -19.44 17.65 5.34
N GLU A 396 -19.28 18.63 6.23
CA GLU A 396 -19.02 18.57 7.66
C GLU A 396 -20.30 18.50 8.51
N PHE A 397 -21.46 18.69 7.89
CA PHE A 397 -22.79 18.60 8.53
C PHE A 397 -23.04 19.58 9.69
N ASP A 398 -22.29 20.68 9.78
CA ASP A 398 -22.47 21.75 10.78
C ASP A 398 -23.84 22.44 10.68
N SER A 399 -24.45 22.41 9.49
CA SER A 399 -25.80 22.93 9.24
C SER A 399 -26.84 21.81 9.08
N GLY A 400 -26.68 20.71 9.81
CA GLY A 400 -27.56 19.55 9.70
C GLY A 400 -27.44 18.92 8.31
N ILE A 401 -28.59 18.62 7.68
CA ILE A 401 -28.64 18.10 6.29
C ILE A 401 -28.87 19.20 5.25
N ALA A 402 -28.60 20.47 5.56
CA ALA A 402 -28.73 21.55 4.57
C ALA A 402 -27.89 21.25 3.32
N ASN A 403 -28.42 21.57 2.13
CA ASN A 403 -27.86 21.24 0.81
C ASN A 403 -27.79 19.74 0.46
N TRP A 404 -28.27 18.85 1.33
CA TRP A 404 -28.43 17.43 1.06
C TRP A 404 -29.91 17.08 0.91
N LYS A 405 -30.22 16.28 -0.11
CA LYS A 405 -31.57 15.79 -0.39
C LYS A 405 -31.69 14.33 0.01
N THR A 406 -32.77 13.94 0.66
CA THR A 406 -33.07 12.52 0.91
C THR A 406 -33.57 11.83 -0.35
N TRP A 407 -33.07 10.62 -0.63
CA TRP A 407 -33.40 9.91 -1.87
C TRP A 407 -33.60 8.41 -1.62
N ILE A 408 -34.78 8.04 -1.09
CA ILE A 408 -35.42 6.72 -1.18
C ILE A 408 -36.91 6.85 -0.82
N GLY A 409 -37.73 5.87 -1.23
CA GLY A 409 -39.20 5.94 -1.27
C GLY A 409 -39.93 6.11 0.08
N ALA A 410 -41.26 6.02 0.05
CA ALA A 410 -42.19 6.42 1.12
C ALA A 410 -41.99 5.76 2.51
N THR A 411 -41.12 4.75 2.63
CA THR A 411 -40.76 4.06 3.89
C THR A 411 -39.37 4.44 4.42
N SER A 412 -38.76 5.51 3.90
CA SER A 412 -37.40 5.93 4.27
C SER A 412 -37.33 6.55 5.67
N THR A 413 -36.27 6.20 6.40
CA THR A 413 -35.93 6.84 7.67
C THR A 413 -35.17 8.14 7.39
N VAL A 414 -35.69 9.25 7.90
CA VAL A 414 -35.06 10.58 7.73
C VAL A 414 -33.66 10.55 8.37
N PRO A 415 -32.60 10.91 7.62
CA PRO A 415 -31.27 11.01 8.18
C PRO A 415 -31.21 12.13 9.22
N THR A 416 -30.41 11.92 10.26
CA THR A 416 -30.26 12.88 11.35
C THR A 416 -28.82 13.31 11.46
N THR A 417 -28.57 14.43 12.13
CA THR A 417 -27.23 14.81 12.56
C THR A 417 -27.13 14.70 14.07
N THR A 418 -26.01 14.19 14.56
CA THR A 418 -25.72 14.06 15.99
C THR A 418 -24.28 14.48 16.25
N GLN A 419 -23.91 14.76 17.50
CA GLN A 419 -22.51 14.98 17.83
C GLN A 419 -21.81 13.68 18.23
N GLU A 420 -20.58 13.52 17.74
CA GLU A 420 -19.65 12.49 18.21
C GLU A 420 -18.26 13.11 18.34
N ASN A 421 -17.63 12.99 19.52
CA ASN A 421 -16.31 13.56 19.82
C ASN A 421 -16.14 15.06 19.50
N GLY A 422 -17.23 15.83 19.57
CA GLY A 422 -17.24 17.27 19.28
C GLY A 422 -17.48 17.64 17.82
N ASN A 423 -17.61 16.67 16.91
CA ASN A 423 -17.95 16.90 15.50
C ASN A 423 -19.42 16.61 15.24
N ASN A 424 -20.02 17.33 14.29
CA ASN A 424 -21.33 16.99 13.75
C ASN A 424 -21.19 15.84 12.76
N ILE A 425 -21.96 14.77 12.97
CA ILE A 425 -21.93 13.57 12.12
C ILE A 425 -23.31 13.32 11.53
N LEU A 426 -23.36 12.87 10.28
CA LEU A 426 -24.58 12.39 9.65
C LEU A 426 -24.84 10.94 10.06
N ARG A 427 -26.02 10.66 10.63
CA ARG A 427 -26.50 9.31 10.91
C ARG A 427 -27.51 8.82 9.87
N LEU A 428 -27.15 7.74 9.19
CA LEU A 428 -28.00 7.00 8.25
C LEU A 428 -28.50 5.70 8.89
N GLN A 429 -29.78 5.66 9.25
CA GLN A 429 -30.46 4.46 9.74
C GLN A 429 -30.81 3.50 8.59
N THR A 430 -31.34 2.31 8.91
CA THR A 430 -31.91 1.39 7.92
C THR A 430 -32.86 2.12 6.98
N SER A 431 -32.69 1.93 5.67
CA SER A 431 -33.46 2.65 4.64
C SER A 431 -33.33 4.18 4.74
N SER A 432 -32.12 4.70 5.01
CA SER A 432 -31.79 6.13 4.99
C SER A 432 -30.76 6.47 3.91
N SER A 433 -30.89 7.65 3.29
CA SER A 433 -29.95 8.14 2.28
C SER A 433 -29.92 9.66 2.18
N VAL A 434 -28.83 10.18 1.63
CA VAL A 434 -28.72 11.56 1.16
C VAL A 434 -28.00 11.64 -0.19
N GLU A 435 -28.30 12.66 -0.98
CA GLU A 435 -27.64 13.00 -2.23
C GLU A 435 -27.42 14.51 -2.37
N GLN A 436 -26.39 14.90 -3.13
CA GLN A 436 -26.14 16.29 -3.51
C GLN A 436 -25.75 16.34 -5.00
N THR A 437 -26.38 17.22 -5.77
CA THR A 437 -25.98 17.45 -7.17
C THR A 437 -24.98 18.59 -7.23
N ILE A 438 -23.79 18.27 -7.70
CA ILE A 438 -22.70 19.22 -7.92
C ILE A 438 -22.69 19.61 -9.39
N SER A 439 -22.63 20.91 -9.67
CA SER A 439 -22.64 21.48 -11.02
C SER A 439 -21.40 22.34 -11.27
N GLY A 440 -21.09 22.63 -12.53
CA GLY A 440 -19.91 23.41 -12.92
C GLY A 440 -18.63 22.58 -13.05
N LEU A 441 -18.75 21.25 -13.19
CA LEU A 441 -17.60 20.38 -13.44
C LEU A 441 -16.98 20.66 -14.81
N GLN A 442 -15.67 20.51 -14.89
CA GLN A 442 -14.92 20.61 -16.12
C GLN A 442 -15.01 19.27 -16.89
N PRO A 443 -15.14 19.29 -18.23
CA PRO A 443 -15.06 18.08 -19.04
C PRO A 443 -13.69 17.39 -18.97
N ASN A 444 -13.63 16.09 -19.21
CA ASN A 444 -12.39 15.30 -19.24
C ASN A 444 -11.50 15.47 -17.99
N THR A 445 -12.10 15.78 -16.85
CA THR A 445 -11.41 16.11 -15.60
C THR A 445 -11.66 15.00 -14.60
N THR A 446 -10.61 14.60 -13.88
CA THR A 446 -10.71 13.57 -12.85
C THR A 446 -11.12 14.21 -11.53
N TYR A 447 -12.13 13.64 -10.89
CA TYR A 447 -12.60 14.10 -9.58
C TYR A 447 -12.66 12.94 -8.59
N THR A 448 -12.33 13.21 -7.33
CA THR A 448 -12.36 12.23 -6.25
C THR A 448 -13.30 12.69 -5.14
N LEU A 449 -14.22 11.81 -4.75
CA LEU A 449 -15.06 11.89 -3.56
C LEU A 449 -14.40 11.09 -2.44
N GLU A 450 -14.17 11.74 -1.31
CA GLU A 450 -13.60 11.17 -0.11
C GLU A 450 -14.60 11.35 1.03
N VAL A 451 -14.83 10.29 1.80
CA VAL A 451 -15.82 10.28 2.89
C VAL A 451 -15.29 9.48 4.05
N TYR A 452 -15.39 10.01 5.26
CA TYR A 452 -15.14 9.25 6.47
C TYR A 452 -16.44 8.69 7.03
N GLY A 453 -16.42 7.43 7.44
CA GLY A 453 -17.56 6.88 8.18
C GLY A 453 -17.31 5.50 8.77
N LYS A 454 -18.22 5.12 9.66
CA LYS A 454 -18.30 3.80 10.28
C LYS A 454 -19.73 3.29 10.21
N VAL A 455 -19.91 1.99 10.38
CA VAL A 455 -21.23 1.38 10.42
C VAL A 455 -21.33 0.51 11.65
N ASP A 456 -22.37 0.73 12.44
CA ASP A 456 -22.67 -0.13 13.58
C ASP A 456 -23.03 -1.52 13.04
N SER A 457 -22.65 -2.57 13.78
CA SER A 457 -22.86 -4.01 13.52
C SER A 457 -23.63 -4.44 12.26
N ASN A 458 -23.02 -5.32 11.46
CA ASN A 458 -23.64 -6.07 10.36
C ASN A 458 -24.35 -5.17 9.33
N GLY A 459 -23.60 -4.29 8.67
CA GLY A 459 -24.11 -3.46 7.57
C GLY A 459 -23.01 -2.71 6.82
N TYR A 460 -23.41 -1.88 5.85
CA TYR A 460 -22.51 -0.99 5.13
C TYR A 460 -23.23 0.29 4.68
N VAL A 461 -22.45 1.35 4.41
CA VAL A 461 -22.88 2.56 3.69
C VAL A 461 -22.23 2.55 2.32
N SER A 462 -23.04 2.70 1.27
CA SER A 462 -22.57 2.97 -0.08
C SER A 462 -22.28 4.46 -0.25
N VAL A 463 -21.08 4.78 -0.68
CA VAL A 463 -20.63 6.13 -1.04
C VAL A 463 -20.39 6.13 -2.53
N GLY A 464 -20.98 7.04 -3.30
CA GLY A 464 -20.86 6.93 -4.75
C GLY A 464 -21.34 8.10 -5.58
N PHE A 465 -21.23 7.90 -6.89
CA PHE A 465 -21.65 8.84 -7.92
C PHE A 465 -22.70 8.23 -8.84
N LYS A 466 -23.59 9.08 -9.33
CA LYS A 466 -24.48 8.81 -10.46
C LYS A 466 -24.63 10.08 -11.30
N ASN A 467 -25.25 9.95 -12.48
CA ASN A 467 -25.56 11.07 -13.37
C ASN A 467 -24.33 11.89 -13.86
N TYR A 468 -23.13 11.31 -13.91
CA TYR A 468 -21.92 11.98 -14.41
C TYR A 468 -21.57 11.63 -15.87
N GLY A 469 -22.45 10.91 -16.57
CA GLY A 469 -22.23 10.44 -17.94
C GLY A 469 -21.79 8.98 -18.06
N GLY A 470 -21.46 8.32 -16.94
CA GLY A 470 -21.17 6.88 -16.87
C GLY A 470 -22.13 6.11 -15.96
N ASP A 471 -21.86 4.82 -15.78
CA ASP A 471 -22.58 3.94 -14.85
C ASP A 471 -22.40 4.40 -13.40
N GLN A 472 -23.41 4.14 -12.56
CA GLN A 472 -23.29 4.40 -11.13
C GLN A 472 -22.11 3.60 -10.53
N ILE A 473 -21.28 4.28 -9.73
CA ILE A 473 -20.16 3.65 -9.04
C ILE A 473 -20.21 3.91 -7.54
N THR A 474 -19.81 2.93 -6.73
CA THR A 474 -19.92 3.00 -5.27
C THR A 474 -18.78 2.31 -4.54
N ALA A 475 -18.07 3.01 -3.67
CA ALA A 475 -17.29 2.39 -2.60
C ALA A 475 -18.19 2.07 -1.40
N ARG A 476 -17.70 1.20 -0.50
CA ARG A 476 -18.42 0.83 0.74
C ARG A 476 -17.60 1.18 1.98
N LEU A 477 -18.29 1.76 2.94
CA LEU A 477 -17.89 1.80 4.35
C LEU A 477 -18.58 0.63 5.04
N ASN A 478 -17.81 -0.33 5.54
CA ASN A 478 -18.34 -1.54 6.17
C ASN A 478 -18.42 -1.39 7.70
N SER A 479 -19.08 -2.37 8.34
CA SER A 479 -19.16 -2.46 9.80
C SER A 479 -17.77 -2.42 10.44
N THR A 480 -17.54 -1.39 11.25
CA THR A 480 -16.24 -1.10 11.88
C THR A 480 -16.47 -0.33 13.18
N THR A 481 -15.60 -0.52 14.18
CA THR A 481 -15.66 0.22 15.45
C THR A 481 -15.04 1.61 15.35
N GLU A 482 -14.18 1.82 14.36
CA GLU A 482 -13.53 3.10 14.08
C GLU A 482 -13.95 3.63 12.70
N TYR A 483 -13.88 4.95 12.52
CA TYR A 483 -14.10 5.57 11.21
C TYR A 483 -13.08 5.05 10.18
N ALA A 484 -13.58 4.54 9.07
CA ALA A 484 -12.82 4.20 7.87
C ALA A 484 -13.02 5.29 6.80
N LYS A 485 -12.12 5.33 5.81
CA LYS A 485 -12.25 6.24 4.67
C LYS A 485 -12.75 5.49 3.45
N ALA A 486 -13.70 6.05 2.71
CA ALA A 486 -14.07 5.63 1.37
C ALA A 486 -13.61 6.69 0.37
N SER A 487 -13.02 6.25 -0.74
CA SER A 487 -12.59 7.09 -1.85
C SER A 487 -13.17 6.55 -3.15
N VAL A 488 -13.83 7.42 -3.92
CA VAL A 488 -14.41 7.09 -5.22
C VAL A 488 -13.89 8.10 -6.21
N THR A 489 -13.34 7.65 -7.33
CA THR A 489 -12.82 8.54 -8.38
C THR A 489 -13.57 8.36 -9.69
N ILE A 490 -13.95 9.46 -10.33
CA ILE A 490 -14.54 9.50 -11.67
C ILE A 490 -13.69 10.34 -12.61
N ARG A 491 -13.86 10.14 -13.91
CA ARG A 491 -13.47 11.11 -14.93
C ARG A 491 -14.73 11.57 -15.65
N THR A 492 -14.94 12.88 -15.74
CA THR A 492 -16.06 13.43 -16.52
C THR A 492 -15.85 13.16 -18.00
N GLY A 493 -16.94 12.90 -18.74
CA GLY A 493 -16.89 12.81 -20.19
C GLY A 493 -16.71 14.18 -20.85
N ALA A 494 -16.56 14.21 -22.18
CA ALA A 494 -16.30 15.41 -22.95
C ALA A 494 -17.38 16.52 -22.85
N THR A 495 -18.58 16.18 -22.37
CA THR A 495 -19.72 17.13 -22.26
C THR A 495 -20.31 17.23 -20.86
N ASN A 496 -19.86 16.40 -19.90
CA ASN A 496 -20.46 16.33 -18.57
C ASN A 496 -19.98 17.48 -17.68
N LYS A 497 -20.93 18.26 -17.14
CA LYS A 497 -20.67 19.41 -16.24
C LYS A 497 -21.31 19.28 -14.86
N ALA A 498 -21.86 18.11 -14.55
CA ALA A 498 -22.52 17.86 -13.28
C ALA A 498 -22.37 16.39 -12.87
N VAL A 499 -22.50 16.13 -11.57
CA VAL A 499 -22.56 14.80 -10.96
C VAL A 499 -23.52 14.83 -9.77
N THR A 500 -24.15 13.71 -9.47
CA THR A 500 -24.83 13.51 -8.18
C THR A 500 -23.98 12.61 -7.30
N ILE A 501 -23.51 13.12 -6.16
CA ILE A 501 -22.92 12.32 -5.09
C ILE A 501 -24.03 11.77 -4.20
N PHE A 502 -23.85 10.57 -3.65
CA PHE A 502 -24.81 10.01 -2.71
C PHE A 502 -24.15 9.17 -1.62
N LEU A 503 -24.85 9.12 -0.48
CA LEU A 503 -24.57 8.29 0.67
C LEU A 503 -25.84 7.49 0.98
N LEU A 504 -25.76 6.17 0.90
CA LEU A 504 -26.90 5.29 1.05
C LEU A 504 -26.61 4.21 2.08
N LYS A 505 -27.44 4.10 3.11
CA LYS A 505 -27.39 2.94 4.00
C LYS A 505 -27.83 1.69 3.25
N GLY A 506 -26.92 0.72 3.16
CA GLY A 506 -27.16 -0.59 2.56
C GLY A 506 -27.90 -1.56 3.48
N ALA A 507 -27.85 -2.85 3.14
CA ALA A 507 -28.44 -3.91 3.95
C ALA A 507 -27.87 -3.96 5.38
N GLY A 508 -28.61 -4.59 6.30
CA GLY A 508 -28.21 -4.73 7.71
C GLY A 508 -28.81 -3.70 8.65
N THR A 509 -28.78 -3.97 9.96
CA THR A 509 -29.54 -3.23 10.97
C THR A 509 -28.79 -2.08 11.64
N GLY A 510 -27.46 -2.10 11.69
CA GLY A 510 -26.72 -1.04 12.37
C GLY A 510 -26.62 0.25 11.57
N ALA A 511 -26.56 1.39 12.25
CA ALA A 511 -26.58 2.71 11.62
C ALA A 511 -25.21 3.10 11.04
N GLY A 512 -25.22 3.83 9.93
CA GLY A 512 -24.02 4.48 9.40
C GLY A 512 -23.78 5.83 10.07
N SER A 513 -22.55 6.11 10.47
CA SER A 513 -22.08 7.42 10.92
C SER A 513 -21.10 7.97 9.89
N ILE A 514 -21.34 9.18 9.38
CA ILE A 514 -20.57 9.77 8.29
C ILE A 514 -20.13 11.18 8.69
N ASP A 515 -18.90 11.52 8.32
CA ASP A 515 -18.30 12.83 8.53
C ASP A 515 -17.34 13.14 7.35
N ASP A 516 -16.92 14.40 7.24
CA ASP A 516 -15.86 14.90 6.35
C ASP A 516 -16.04 14.44 4.89
N VAL A 517 -17.14 14.89 4.28
CA VAL A 517 -17.46 14.59 2.88
C VAL A 517 -16.82 15.62 1.95
N GLN A 518 -15.85 15.17 1.15
CA GLN A 518 -15.07 16.03 0.27
C GLN A 518 -15.16 15.56 -1.18
N PHE A 519 -15.34 16.49 -2.12
CA PHE A 519 -15.32 16.21 -3.55
C PHE A 519 -14.51 17.27 -4.28
N LYS A 520 -13.41 16.88 -4.92
CA LYS A 520 -12.44 17.81 -5.50
C LYS A 520 -11.89 17.34 -6.85
N ASP A 521 -11.42 18.30 -7.64
CA ASP A 521 -10.62 18.01 -8.84
C ASP A 521 -9.30 17.38 -8.40
N SER A 522 -9.10 16.13 -8.81
CA SER A 522 -7.93 15.30 -8.50
C SER A 522 -7.16 14.91 -9.76
N THR A 523 -7.35 15.67 -10.85
CA THR A 523 -6.62 15.47 -12.10
C THR A 523 -5.12 15.50 -11.85
N PRO A 524 -4.38 14.44 -12.21
CA PRO A 524 -2.92 14.42 -12.10
C PRO A 524 -2.32 15.65 -12.77
N GLU A 525 -1.34 16.30 -12.13
CA GLU A 525 -0.80 17.57 -12.63
C GLU A 525 -0.32 17.48 -14.10
N GLY A 526 0.29 16.35 -14.48
CA GLY A 526 0.76 16.13 -15.86
C GLY A 526 -0.34 15.92 -16.91
N GLU A 527 -1.60 15.70 -16.50
CA GLU A 527 -2.75 15.62 -17.41
C GLU A 527 -3.48 16.96 -17.55
N ARG A 528 -3.09 17.97 -16.77
CA ARG A 528 -3.75 19.28 -16.80
C ARG A 528 -3.36 20.03 -18.09
N PRO A 529 -4.33 20.55 -18.87
CA PRO A 529 -4.06 21.21 -20.15
C PRO A 529 -3.04 22.35 -20.04
N GLU A 530 -3.11 23.14 -18.97
CA GLU A 530 -2.18 24.24 -18.70
C GLU A 530 -0.75 23.76 -18.43
N VAL A 531 -0.59 22.62 -17.73
CA VAL A 531 0.73 22.02 -17.46
C VAL A 531 1.30 21.40 -18.73
N MET A 532 0.46 20.70 -19.51
CA MET A 532 0.86 20.15 -20.81
C MET A 532 1.32 21.27 -21.75
N ALA A 533 0.53 22.33 -21.88
CA ALA A 533 0.86 23.47 -22.75
C ALA A 533 2.16 24.17 -22.32
N ALA A 534 2.39 24.36 -21.01
CA ALA A 534 3.63 24.93 -20.49
C ALA A 534 4.84 24.00 -20.76
N THR A 535 4.65 22.69 -20.56
CA THR A 535 5.69 21.69 -20.80
C THR A 535 6.07 21.62 -22.29
N GLU A 536 5.08 21.60 -23.18
CA GLU A 536 5.30 21.60 -24.64
C GLU A 536 5.98 22.88 -25.11
N ALA A 537 5.55 24.05 -24.62
CA ALA A 537 6.16 25.33 -24.97
C ALA A 537 7.62 25.42 -24.52
N LEU A 538 7.95 24.94 -23.31
CA LEU A 538 9.33 24.88 -22.84
C LEU A 538 10.17 23.86 -23.61
N ALA A 539 9.62 22.66 -23.88
CA ALA A 539 10.33 21.63 -24.64
C ALA A 539 10.67 22.08 -26.06
N ALA A 540 9.81 22.88 -26.69
CA ALA A 540 10.03 23.41 -28.03
C ALA A 540 11.28 24.31 -28.14
N LEU A 541 11.73 24.91 -27.03
CA LEU A 541 12.91 25.77 -26.96
C LEU A 541 14.24 25.01 -27.07
N PHE A 542 14.24 23.69 -26.80
CA PHE A 542 15.47 22.90 -26.68
C PHE A 542 15.64 21.90 -27.81
N THR A 543 16.89 21.64 -28.20
CA THR A 543 17.26 20.57 -29.13
C THR A 543 16.98 19.21 -28.49
N ALA A 544 16.52 18.21 -29.26
CA ALA A 544 16.33 16.85 -28.73
C ALA A 544 17.66 16.23 -28.26
N GLN A 545 17.72 15.71 -27.02
CA GLN A 545 18.86 14.88 -26.59
C GLN A 545 18.79 13.49 -27.23
N THR A 546 19.92 12.98 -27.69
CA THR A 546 20.09 11.55 -28.00
C THR A 546 20.36 10.74 -26.73
N SER A 547 19.46 10.72 -25.74
CA SER A 547 19.24 9.59 -24.81
C SER A 547 17.93 9.70 -23.98
N VAL A 548 16.95 8.85 -24.33
CA VAL A 548 15.95 8.09 -23.52
C VAL A 548 14.97 8.80 -22.56
N SER A 549 13.65 8.69 -22.85
CA SER A 549 12.66 7.86 -22.12
C SER A 549 11.22 8.42 -22.21
N THR A 550 10.28 7.62 -22.72
CA THR A 550 8.87 8.01 -22.95
C THR A 550 7.91 7.50 -21.87
N THR A 551 8.31 7.45 -20.60
CA THR A 551 7.41 7.04 -19.51
C THR A 551 7.51 8.00 -18.35
N HIS A 552 6.48 8.86 -18.27
CA HIS A 552 6.21 9.94 -17.31
C HIS A 552 6.97 11.24 -17.55
N LEU A 553 6.19 12.25 -17.97
CA LEU A 553 6.55 13.67 -17.97
C LEU A 553 6.80 14.12 -16.52
N THR A 554 8.00 13.82 -16.02
CA THR A 554 8.60 14.58 -14.93
C THR A 554 9.10 15.89 -15.55
N PRO A 555 8.94 17.04 -14.85
CA PRO A 555 9.37 18.31 -15.42
C PRO A 555 10.89 18.25 -15.55
N VAL A 556 11.32 18.49 -16.78
CA VAL A 556 12.65 18.18 -17.27
C VAL A 556 13.70 18.95 -16.48
N THR A 557 14.40 18.26 -15.59
CA THR A 557 15.40 18.85 -14.70
C THR A 557 16.69 18.04 -14.73
N LYS A 558 17.34 18.07 -15.90
CA LYS A 558 18.80 17.94 -16.16
C LYS A 558 19.12 17.55 -17.61
N ASP A 559 18.11 17.07 -18.36
CA ASP A 559 18.33 16.41 -19.67
C ASP A 559 17.73 17.16 -20.88
N ASN A 560 17.28 18.40 -20.72
CA ASN A 560 16.97 19.22 -21.89
C ASN A 560 18.28 19.54 -22.64
N GLY A 561 18.30 19.35 -23.96
CA GLY A 561 19.45 19.63 -24.81
C GLY A 561 19.82 21.13 -24.83
N ALA A 562 20.68 21.54 -25.75
CA ALA A 562 21.01 22.96 -25.92
C ALA A 562 19.75 23.76 -26.30
N ILE A 563 19.71 25.07 -25.97
CA ILE A 563 18.69 25.97 -26.53
C ILE A 563 18.82 25.94 -28.07
N LYS A 564 17.71 25.85 -28.80
CA LYS A 564 17.75 25.82 -30.26
C LYS A 564 18.29 27.14 -30.78
N MET A 565 19.09 27.08 -31.83
CA MET A 565 19.60 28.29 -32.49
C MET A 565 18.47 29.13 -33.11
N THR A 566 17.36 28.48 -33.48
CA THR A 566 16.17 29.12 -34.05
C THR A 566 15.25 29.75 -33.00
N THR A 567 15.54 29.60 -31.70
CA THR A 567 14.73 30.20 -30.64
C THR A 567 14.76 31.73 -30.78
N THR A 568 13.59 32.35 -30.59
CA THR A 568 13.40 33.80 -30.68
C THR A 568 12.87 34.37 -29.36
N ASP A 569 12.90 35.70 -29.22
CA ASP A 569 12.25 36.39 -28.10
C ASP A 569 10.75 36.07 -28.00
N ALA A 570 10.09 35.83 -29.14
CA ALA A 570 8.67 35.46 -29.20
C ALA A 570 8.41 34.06 -28.64
N ASP A 571 9.34 33.11 -28.85
CA ASP A 571 9.24 31.77 -28.29
C ASP A 571 9.39 31.80 -26.77
N ILE A 572 10.34 32.58 -26.25
CA ILE A 572 10.51 32.81 -24.80
C ILE A 572 9.27 33.47 -24.19
N ALA A 573 8.71 34.48 -24.85
CA ALA A 573 7.48 35.13 -24.40
C ALA A 573 6.28 34.16 -24.36
N THR A 574 6.16 33.30 -25.38
CA THR A 574 5.12 32.25 -25.44
C THR A 574 5.28 31.26 -24.28
N ALA A 575 6.49 30.76 -24.04
CA ALA A 575 6.75 29.87 -22.91
C ALA A 575 6.45 30.55 -21.56
N THR A 576 6.80 31.83 -21.42
CA THR A 576 6.51 32.63 -20.23
C THR A 576 5.02 32.72 -19.94
N GLU A 577 4.20 33.02 -20.96
CA GLU A 577 2.74 33.09 -20.83
C GLU A 577 2.15 31.73 -20.37
N LYS A 578 2.61 30.62 -20.97
CA LYS A 578 2.09 29.29 -20.63
C LYS A 578 2.49 28.85 -19.22
N VAL A 579 3.72 29.13 -18.79
CA VAL A 579 4.16 28.87 -17.41
C VAL A 579 3.38 29.71 -16.40
N ALA A 580 3.12 30.99 -16.71
CA ALA A 580 2.33 31.87 -15.85
C ALA A 580 0.87 31.41 -15.67
N ALA A 581 0.29 30.78 -16.69
CA ALA A 581 -1.06 30.22 -16.66
C ALA A 581 -1.21 28.99 -15.73
N VAL A 582 -0.11 28.37 -15.30
CA VAL A 582 -0.13 27.24 -14.36
C VAL A 582 -0.51 27.74 -12.94
N PRO A 583 -1.55 27.18 -12.30
CA PRO A 583 -1.99 27.60 -10.97
C PRO A 583 -0.89 27.49 -9.91
N ALA A 584 -0.84 28.48 -9.00
CA ALA A 584 0.20 28.59 -7.97
C ALA A 584 0.19 27.48 -6.92
N ASN A 585 -0.95 26.80 -6.76
CA ASN A 585 -1.10 25.68 -5.82
C ASN A 585 -0.58 24.34 -6.36
N LEU A 586 -0.20 24.26 -7.65
CA LEU A 586 0.36 23.04 -8.22
C LEU A 586 1.87 22.96 -7.97
N LYS A 587 2.35 21.77 -7.56
CA LYS A 587 3.77 21.56 -7.24
C LYS A 587 4.65 21.72 -8.47
N VAL A 588 4.16 21.31 -9.65
CA VAL A 588 4.88 21.43 -10.93
C VAL A 588 5.23 22.87 -11.33
N LYS A 589 4.51 23.87 -10.82
CA LYS A 589 4.72 25.27 -11.20
C LYS A 589 6.15 25.73 -10.92
N ALA A 590 6.65 25.49 -9.71
CA ALA A 590 8.00 25.90 -9.32
C ALA A 590 9.07 25.27 -10.23
N THR A 591 8.84 24.03 -10.68
CA THR A 591 9.76 23.35 -11.59
C THR A 591 9.73 23.95 -13.00
N LEU A 592 8.55 24.30 -13.51
CA LEU A 592 8.39 24.97 -14.81
C LEU A 592 9.01 26.38 -14.79
N GLU A 593 8.85 27.12 -13.69
CA GLU A 593 9.46 28.44 -13.51
C GLU A 593 11.00 28.35 -13.48
N ALA A 594 11.55 27.35 -12.80
CA ALA A 594 13.00 27.10 -12.80
C ALA A 594 13.53 26.78 -14.21
N GLU A 595 12.79 25.98 -14.98
CA GLU A 595 13.19 25.61 -16.34
C GLU A 595 13.06 26.79 -17.32
N LEU A 596 12.03 27.63 -17.17
CA LEU A 596 11.91 28.89 -17.91
C LEU A 596 13.08 29.84 -17.62
N ALA A 597 13.48 29.98 -16.35
CA ALA A 597 14.62 30.79 -15.97
C ALA A 597 15.92 30.25 -16.60
N ARG A 598 16.11 28.93 -16.62
CA ARG A 598 17.23 28.27 -17.31
C ARG A 598 17.21 28.53 -18.80
N ALA A 599 16.06 28.37 -19.47
CA ALA A 599 15.91 28.61 -20.90
C ALA A 599 16.25 30.07 -21.26
N THR A 600 15.74 31.02 -20.46
CA THR A 600 16.00 32.45 -20.63
C THR A 600 17.48 32.79 -20.50
N ALA A 601 18.17 32.22 -19.51
CA ALA A 601 19.61 32.41 -19.33
C ALA A 601 20.42 31.81 -20.49
N LEU A 602 20.07 30.60 -20.95
CA LEU A 602 20.72 29.96 -22.09
C LEU A 602 20.50 30.74 -23.39
N PHE A 603 19.31 31.27 -23.60
CA PHE A 603 18.99 32.11 -24.75
C PHE A 603 19.77 33.43 -24.73
N ALA A 604 19.88 34.09 -23.57
CA ALA A 604 20.70 35.29 -23.41
C ALA A 604 22.19 35.00 -23.70
N ASN A 605 22.71 33.84 -23.24
CA ASN A 605 24.07 33.41 -23.54
C ASN A 605 24.27 33.13 -25.05
N LEU A 606 23.27 32.54 -25.71
CA LEU A 606 23.30 32.33 -27.16
C LEU A 606 23.39 33.69 -27.89
N GLN A 607 22.56 34.67 -27.53
CA GLN A 607 22.59 36.03 -28.11
C GLN A 607 23.95 36.73 -27.84
N ALA A 608 24.48 36.61 -26.62
CA ALA A 608 25.79 37.15 -26.26
C ALA A 608 26.92 36.47 -27.07
N SER A 609 26.83 35.15 -27.28
CA SER A 609 27.84 34.43 -28.05
C SER A 609 27.88 34.88 -29.52
N GLN A 610 26.72 35.24 -30.09
CA GLN A 610 26.62 35.75 -31.46
C GLN A 610 27.23 37.15 -31.61
N THR A 611 27.14 38.00 -30.58
CA THR A 611 27.74 39.35 -30.58
C THR A 611 29.23 39.35 -30.26
N ALA A 612 29.71 38.45 -29.39
CA ALA A 612 31.13 38.30 -29.05
C ALA A 612 31.92 37.39 -30.02
N ASN A 613 31.31 37.03 -31.15
CA ASN A 613 31.85 36.04 -32.06
C ASN A 613 33.10 36.55 -32.80
N LEU A 614 34.21 35.83 -32.65
CA LEU A 614 35.49 36.13 -33.28
C LEU A 614 35.56 35.65 -34.74
N THR A 615 34.61 34.83 -35.19
CA THR A 615 34.54 34.39 -36.58
C THR A 615 33.91 35.46 -37.48
N LYS A 616 34.42 35.58 -38.70
CA LYS A 616 33.90 36.51 -39.70
C LYS A 616 32.86 35.80 -40.56
N ASN A 617 31.71 36.45 -40.77
CA ASN A 617 30.64 35.94 -41.63
C ASN A 617 30.24 34.50 -41.28
N SER A 618 30.05 34.21 -40.00
CA SER A 618 29.70 32.86 -39.54
C SER A 618 28.21 32.57 -39.63
N GLN A 619 27.37 33.62 -39.65
CA GLN A 619 25.95 33.53 -40.01
C GLN A 619 25.74 33.28 -41.51
N PHE A 620 26.82 33.25 -42.31
CA PHE A 620 26.80 32.96 -43.74
C PHE A 620 25.90 33.87 -44.62
N ASP A 621 25.47 35.03 -44.12
CA ASP A 621 24.66 36.01 -44.88
C ASP A 621 25.37 36.51 -46.14
N SER A 622 26.70 36.56 -46.12
CA SER A 622 27.54 36.88 -47.27
C SER A 622 28.12 35.61 -47.94
N ASN A 623 27.33 34.52 -47.96
CA ASN A 623 27.74 33.21 -48.48
C ASN A 623 29.05 32.74 -47.79
N LEU A 624 29.98 32.09 -48.51
CA LEU A 624 31.26 31.61 -47.96
C LEU A 624 32.37 32.68 -47.94
N THR A 625 32.03 33.97 -47.93
CA THR A 625 33.03 35.04 -47.79
C THR A 625 33.82 34.86 -46.48
N ASN A 626 35.15 34.96 -46.52
CA ASN A 626 36.08 34.67 -45.42
C ASN A 626 36.18 33.19 -44.99
N TRP A 627 35.55 32.28 -45.73
CA TRP A 627 35.66 30.83 -45.51
C TRP A 627 36.38 30.19 -46.69
N LYS A 628 37.48 29.49 -46.40
CA LYS A 628 38.18 28.70 -47.39
C LYS A 628 37.51 27.34 -47.50
N THR A 629 37.18 26.93 -48.72
CA THR A 629 36.55 25.65 -48.99
C THR A 629 37.58 24.59 -49.37
N TRP A 630 37.27 23.34 -49.05
CA TRP A 630 37.97 22.17 -49.56
C TRP A 630 36.99 21.03 -49.78
N ALA A 631 37.15 20.29 -50.88
CA ALA A 631 36.39 19.09 -51.19
C ALA A 631 37.31 18.06 -51.84
N ALA A 632 37.15 16.79 -51.48
CA ALA A 632 37.77 15.69 -52.21
C ALA A 632 37.24 15.60 -53.64
N ALA A 633 37.94 14.91 -54.55
CA ALA A 633 37.58 14.84 -55.97
C ALA A 633 36.16 14.29 -56.25
N THR A 634 35.61 13.49 -55.34
CA THR A 634 34.27 12.90 -55.43
C THR A 634 33.23 13.59 -54.53
N ALA A 635 33.61 14.68 -53.84
CA ALA A 635 32.73 15.44 -52.95
C ALA A 635 32.20 16.70 -53.63
N VAL A 636 31.15 17.30 -53.06
CA VAL A 636 30.58 18.55 -53.56
C VAL A 636 31.29 19.73 -52.88
N THR A 637 31.53 20.81 -53.63
CA THR A 637 32.04 22.04 -53.03
C THR A 637 31.01 22.59 -52.04
N PRO A 638 31.41 22.94 -50.80
CA PRO A 638 30.50 23.52 -49.82
C PRO A 638 29.70 24.70 -50.37
N VAL A 639 28.43 24.79 -49.99
CA VAL A 639 27.52 25.89 -50.38
C VAL A 639 26.73 26.38 -49.18
N VAL A 640 26.26 27.62 -49.23
CA VAL A 640 25.31 28.14 -48.24
C VAL A 640 23.90 27.95 -48.75
N ILE A 641 23.05 27.33 -47.94
CA ILE A 641 21.61 27.17 -48.22
C ILE A 641 20.78 27.90 -47.18
N THR A 642 19.47 27.98 -47.41
CA THR A 642 18.52 28.51 -46.42
C THR A 642 17.71 27.36 -45.86
N GLU A 643 17.71 27.22 -44.54
CA GLU A 643 16.91 26.23 -43.83
C GLU A 643 16.15 26.91 -42.68
N ASN A 644 14.83 26.76 -42.68
CA ASN A 644 13.95 27.40 -41.68
C ASN A 644 14.19 28.90 -41.50
N GLY A 645 14.55 29.61 -42.58
CA GLY A 645 14.85 31.04 -42.58
C GLY A 645 16.30 31.40 -42.26
N ASN A 646 17.12 30.46 -41.76
CA ASN A 646 18.52 30.69 -41.42
C ASN A 646 19.45 30.26 -42.56
N LYS A 647 20.56 30.99 -42.73
CA LYS A 647 21.64 30.64 -43.66
C LYS A 647 22.59 29.65 -42.98
N VAL A 648 22.80 28.50 -43.60
CA VAL A 648 23.65 27.43 -43.05
C VAL A 648 24.60 26.91 -44.11
N VAL A 649 25.81 26.48 -43.72
CA VAL A 649 26.72 25.80 -44.65
C VAL A 649 26.27 24.35 -44.82
N LYS A 650 26.12 23.92 -46.08
CA LYS A 650 25.89 22.53 -46.48
C LYS A 650 27.22 21.91 -46.93
N LEU A 651 27.57 20.80 -46.29
CA LEU A 651 28.73 19.97 -46.61
C LEU A 651 28.22 18.63 -47.15
N GLU A 652 28.66 18.23 -48.34
CA GLU A 652 28.29 16.94 -48.93
C GLU A 652 29.52 16.16 -49.36
N GLY A 653 29.53 14.87 -49.04
CA GLY A 653 30.71 14.03 -49.21
C GLY A 653 31.86 14.51 -48.32
N ASN A 654 33.07 14.04 -48.63
CA ASN A 654 34.28 14.45 -47.91
C ASN A 654 34.66 15.91 -48.25
N SER A 655 34.06 16.86 -47.53
CA SER A 655 34.19 18.30 -47.75
C SER A 655 34.29 19.08 -46.43
N SER A 656 34.86 20.29 -46.49
CA SER A 656 35.09 21.14 -45.32
C SER A 656 35.15 22.62 -45.67
N VAL A 657 34.88 23.46 -44.67
CA VAL A 657 35.16 24.90 -44.68
C VAL A 657 36.06 25.25 -43.51
N GLU A 658 37.03 26.14 -43.71
CA GLU A 658 37.95 26.60 -42.68
C GLU A 658 38.14 28.12 -42.67
N GLN A 659 38.36 28.70 -41.49
CA GLN A 659 38.67 30.11 -41.30
C GLN A 659 39.84 30.26 -40.33
N THR A 660 40.77 31.17 -40.64
CA THR A 660 41.84 31.56 -39.72
C THR A 660 41.35 32.70 -38.82
N ILE A 661 41.30 32.45 -37.52
CA ILE A 661 41.00 33.46 -36.50
C ILE A 661 42.32 34.07 -36.05
N THR A 662 42.41 35.40 -36.06
CA THR A 662 43.63 36.16 -35.72
C THR A 662 43.35 37.10 -34.56
N GLY A 663 44.40 37.54 -33.85
CA GLY A 663 44.26 38.40 -32.67
C GLY A 663 43.90 37.65 -31.38
N LEU A 664 44.11 36.33 -31.35
CA LEU A 664 43.98 35.54 -30.14
C LEU A 664 45.11 35.91 -29.16
N LEU A 665 44.83 35.78 -27.86
CA LEU A 665 45.81 35.97 -26.81
C LEU A 665 46.54 34.64 -26.56
N PRO A 666 47.86 34.64 -26.31
CA PRO A 666 48.60 33.44 -25.88
C PRO A 666 48.10 32.90 -24.55
N ASN A 667 48.25 31.59 -24.31
CA ASN A 667 47.84 30.88 -23.09
C ASN A 667 46.40 31.18 -22.65
N THR A 668 45.51 31.45 -23.61
CA THR A 668 44.13 31.83 -23.34
C THR A 668 43.22 30.76 -23.90
N THR A 669 42.27 30.31 -23.09
CA THR A 669 41.23 29.36 -23.49
C THR A 669 40.16 30.09 -24.30
N TYR A 670 39.72 29.45 -25.37
CA TYR A 670 38.63 29.87 -26.24
C TYR A 670 37.64 28.72 -26.41
N THR A 671 36.39 29.05 -26.70
CA THR A 671 35.32 28.09 -26.96
C THR A 671 34.85 28.21 -28.41
N VAL A 672 34.80 27.08 -29.10
CA VAL A 672 34.22 26.94 -30.43
C VAL A 672 32.94 26.15 -30.27
N SER A 673 31.82 26.72 -30.71
CA SER A 673 30.51 26.06 -30.71
C SER A 673 29.95 26.05 -32.12
N MET A 674 29.35 24.94 -32.52
CA MET A 674 28.53 24.86 -33.72
C MET A 674 27.16 24.35 -33.38
N TYR A 675 26.17 24.75 -34.17
CA TYR A 675 24.92 24.02 -34.29
C TYR A 675 24.93 23.31 -35.63
N GLY A 676 24.65 22.01 -35.63
CA GLY A 676 24.57 21.29 -36.89
C GLY A 676 23.68 20.07 -36.82
N LYS A 677 23.31 19.58 -38.01
CA LYS A 677 22.62 18.30 -38.19
C LYS A 677 23.21 17.57 -39.38
N VAL A 678 22.93 16.29 -39.46
CA VAL A 678 23.46 15.39 -40.48
C VAL A 678 22.35 14.52 -41.06
N GLU A 679 22.52 14.00 -42.26
CA GLU A 679 21.67 12.92 -42.76
C GLU A 679 22.10 11.55 -42.20
N ALA A 680 21.25 10.53 -42.33
CA ALA A 680 21.51 9.21 -41.76
C ALA A 680 22.88 8.64 -42.22
N GLY A 681 23.73 8.26 -41.24
CA GLY A 681 25.06 7.71 -41.50
C GLY A 681 26.16 8.75 -41.73
N ALA A 682 25.86 10.05 -41.68
CA ALA A 682 26.85 11.12 -41.76
C ALA A 682 27.38 11.54 -40.37
N ARG A 683 28.49 12.29 -40.37
CA ARG A 683 29.06 12.91 -39.17
C ARG A 683 29.56 14.31 -39.52
N LEU A 684 29.16 15.30 -38.74
CA LEU A 684 29.68 16.66 -38.79
C LEU A 684 30.75 16.82 -37.71
N SER A 685 31.90 17.37 -38.08
CA SER A 685 32.99 17.67 -37.16
C SER A 685 33.20 19.18 -37.08
N ILE A 686 33.33 19.69 -35.86
CA ILE A 686 33.92 21.00 -35.59
C ILE A 686 35.34 20.76 -35.10
N GLY A 687 36.31 21.48 -35.64
CA GLY A 687 37.69 21.29 -35.24
C GLY A 687 38.52 22.56 -35.22
N VAL A 688 39.63 22.47 -34.50
CA VAL A 688 40.61 23.53 -34.34
C VAL A 688 42.02 22.97 -34.53
N LYS A 689 42.83 23.67 -35.32
CA LYS A 689 44.24 23.33 -35.60
C LYS A 689 45.10 24.59 -35.64
N SER A 690 46.42 24.41 -35.68
CA SER A 690 47.41 25.50 -35.78
C SER A 690 47.39 26.53 -34.64
N PHE A 691 46.93 26.12 -33.45
CA PHE A 691 46.83 27.00 -32.27
C PHE A 691 47.98 26.82 -31.28
N GLY A 692 48.99 26.00 -31.60
CA GLY A 692 50.12 25.67 -30.72
C GLY A 692 49.98 24.34 -29.98
N GLY A 693 48.80 23.71 -30.04
CA GLY A 693 48.55 22.36 -29.56
C GLY A 693 48.19 21.36 -30.67
N ALA A 694 47.85 20.14 -30.28
CA ALA A 694 47.36 19.10 -31.19
C ALA A 694 45.95 19.46 -31.72
N GLN A 695 45.66 19.12 -32.97
CA GLN A 695 44.33 19.32 -33.54
C GLN A 695 43.27 18.60 -32.69
N ALA A 696 42.18 19.30 -32.40
CA ALA A 696 41.07 18.77 -31.64
C ALA A 696 39.77 18.86 -32.44
N ASN A 697 38.84 17.94 -32.17
CA ASN A 697 37.55 17.88 -32.84
C ASN A 697 36.44 17.52 -31.86
N ALA A 698 35.25 18.06 -32.08
CA ALA A 698 33.99 17.54 -31.54
C ALA A 698 33.06 17.15 -32.70
N TYR A 699 32.12 16.24 -32.43
CA TYR A 699 31.26 15.68 -33.47
C TYR A 699 29.77 15.89 -33.15
N VAL A 700 28.98 16.10 -34.20
CA VAL A 700 27.52 16.06 -34.16
C VAL A 700 27.03 15.01 -35.14
N THR A 701 26.12 14.16 -34.66
CA THR A 701 25.49 13.07 -35.42
C THR A 701 23.96 13.15 -35.39
N ALA A 702 23.39 14.29 -34.99
CA ALA A 702 21.95 14.47 -34.88
C ALA A 702 21.29 14.49 -36.27
N THR A 703 20.25 13.67 -36.47
CA THR A 703 19.61 13.46 -37.78
C THR A 703 18.24 14.12 -37.94
N THR A 704 17.61 14.51 -36.84
CA THR A 704 16.23 15.01 -36.81
C THR A 704 16.14 16.51 -36.58
N ASP A 705 17.04 17.08 -35.78
CA ASP A 705 17.14 18.51 -35.48
C ASP A 705 18.61 18.92 -35.34
N TYR A 706 18.88 20.22 -35.35
CA TYR A 706 20.20 20.77 -35.04
C TYR A 706 20.59 20.45 -33.61
N ALA A 707 21.82 19.99 -33.40
CA ALA A 707 22.40 19.80 -32.08
C ALA A 707 23.67 20.64 -31.94
N GLN A 708 23.97 21.04 -30.71
CA GLN A 708 25.16 21.82 -30.42
C GLN A 708 26.37 20.90 -30.26
N GLY A 709 27.46 21.20 -30.97
CA GLY A 709 28.79 20.66 -30.74
C GLY A 709 29.70 21.74 -30.17
N THR A 710 30.35 21.49 -29.04
CA THR A 710 31.25 22.45 -28.39
C THR A 710 32.64 21.85 -28.18
N LEU A 711 33.66 22.67 -28.38
CA LEU A 711 35.06 22.35 -28.22
C LEU A 711 35.80 23.52 -27.58
N THR A 712 36.59 23.28 -26.54
CA THR A 712 37.49 24.29 -25.98
C THR A 712 38.93 24.03 -26.44
N PHE A 713 39.70 25.11 -26.63
CA PHE A 713 41.13 25.01 -26.90
C PHE A 713 41.89 26.15 -26.21
N THR A 714 43.14 25.90 -25.83
CA THR A 714 44.02 26.92 -25.24
C THR A 714 45.17 27.18 -26.19
N THR A 715 45.37 28.43 -26.57
CA THR A 715 46.48 28.83 -27.44
C THR A 715 47.83 28.53 -26.79
N GLY A 716 48.81 28.13 -27.59
CA GLY A 716 50.19 27.96 -27.15
C GLY A 716 50.81 29.30 -26.72
N ALA A 717 51.96 29.23 -26.04
CA ALA A 717 52.62 30.38 -25.42
C ALA A 717 52.99 31.54 -26.38
N THR A 718 53.02 31.29 -27.69
CA THR A 718 53.32 32.30 -28.72
C THR A 718 52.23 32.43 -29.78
N ASN A 719 51.15 31.64 -29.72
CA ASN A 719 50.13 31.60 -30.76
C ASN A 719 49.09 32.70 -30.57
N THR A 720 48.95 33.57 -31.58
CA THR A 720 47.93 34.62 -31.65
C THR A 720 46.87 34.36 -32.72
N SER A 721 46.81 33.12 -33.22
CA SER A 721 45.86 32.68 -34.23
C SER A 721 45.54 31.19 -34.11
N ALA A 722 44.39 30.78 -34.64
CA ALA A 722 43.98 29.38 -34.79
C ALA A 722 43.18 29.19 -36.10
N ILE A 723 43.21 27.99 -36.67
CA ILE A 723 42.34 27.63 -37.80
C ILE A 723 41.17 26.82 -37.25
N ILE A 724 39.96 27.33 -37.46
CA ILE A 724 38.70 26.66 -37.11
C ILE A 724 38.09 26.09 -38.38
N PHE A 725 37.56 24.87 -38.32
CA PHE A 725 36.95 24.24 -39.48
C PHE A 725 35.71 23.43 -39.12
N LEU A 726 34.82 23.31 -40.11
CA LEU A 726 33.70 22.40 -40.14
C LEU A 726 33.96 21.38 -41.24
N SER A 727 33.80 20.09 -40.96
CA SER A 727 34.04 19.04 -41.96
C SER A 727 33.05 17.89 -41.86
N GLN A 728 32.69 17.36 -43.01
CA GLN A 728 31.99 16.09 -43.16
C GLN A 728 32.99 15.11 -43.81
N GLY A 729 33.15 13.89 -43.25
CA GLY A 729 34.13 12.89 -43.73
C GLY A 729 33.59 11.60 -44.38
N ASN A 730 32.27 11.43 -44.52
CA ASN A 730 31.64 10.27 -45.19
C ASN A 730 31.32 10.59 -46.66
N VAL A 731 31.67 9.68 -47.58
CA VAL A 731 31.55 9.84 -49.04
C VAL A 731 30.13 10.17 -49.50
N SER A 732 29.11 9.66 -48.82
CA SER A 732 27.69 9.91 -49.13
C SER A 732 26.99 10.75 -48.06
N GLY A 733 27.73 11.36 -47.14
CA GLY A 733 27.14 12.06 -46.02
C GLY A 733 26.84 13.51 -46.33
N ILE A 734 25.70 13.99 -45.83
CA ILE A 734 25.31 15.40 -45.88
C ILE A 734 25.27 15.95 -44.45
N ALA A 735 25.82 17.14 -44.27
CA ALA A 735 25.80 17.87 -43.01
C ALA A 735 25.46 19.35 -43.24
N TYR A 736 24.80 19.94 -42.25
CA TYR A 736 24.41 21.33 -42.21
C TYR A 736 24.92 21.94 -40.92
N ALA A 737 25.47 23.16 -40.98
CA ALA A 737 26.11 23.75 -39.82
C ALA A 737 26.04 25.28 -39.80
N ASP A 738 26.06 25.81 -38.58
CA ASP A 738 26.34 27.20 -38.22
C ASP A 738 27.34 27.21 -37.05
N LEU A 739 28.18 28.24 -36.93
CA LEU A 739 29.32 28.27 -36.02
C LEU A 739 29.51 29.63 -35.33
N VAL A 740 29.95 29.55 -34.07
CA VAL A 740 30.32 30.68 -33.21
C VAL A 740 31.64 30.36 -32.49
N VAL A 741 32.57 31.33 -32.44
CA VAL A 741 33.82 31.25 -31.67
C VAL A 741 33.86 32.39 -30.68
N THR A 742 34.00 32.08 -29.40
CA THR A 742 34.04 33.09 -28.32
C THR A 742 35.26 32.88 -27.43
N LYS A 743 35.64 33.94 -26.72
CA LYS A 743 36.69 33.91 -25.69
C LYS A 743 36.15 33.30 -24.41
#